data_AF-A0A7J3V3R6-F1
#
_entry.id   AF-A0A7J3V3R6-F1
#
_cell.length_a   1.000
_cell.length_b   1.000
_cell.length_c   1.000
_cell.angle_alpha   90.00
_cell.angle_beta   90.00
_cell.angle_gamma   90.00
#
_symmetry.space_group_name_H-M   'P 1'
#
loop_
_entity.id
_entity.type
_entity.pdbx_description
1 polymer ?
#
loop_
_entity_poly.entity_id
_entity_poly.type
_entity_poly.pdbx_seq_one_letter_code
_entity_poly.pdbx_strand_id
1 'polypeptide(L)'
;AGDWAALFFNGTGQPASILEHCVLEYGTNSIIVNGGTVIVKASVIQFNSENGIKVLGGSVTVEQSIMQNNTASIIIQSGNAVIQNNNITFNVDGVILAGNLSTSYINITCNNILSNENSGIFLRMDYSGDGISIRENTISSNSYGIYVSTNASTFITRNHIYNNSIGVFYEQGKEHTIRFNNIYGNSKFGVDASPDAFVNATQNFWGDRSGPHHESLNPHGKGNPVGGNGVNIDFIFFLTAPIDYRNIQPTAVLWTDKNIVALGQGVTFVGTGSYDDGRVDKYFFNFGDGRNSSWTTLSIFFYKYNSTGLFNVSLQVMDDFGETSNVVFSTVNVSDALSPLEVSININNQMVDYNTPVTATVYVSFNGTPVESASVNLFAASKGFFANLTNSTDSTGRCTLTFTAPNVTDITHVRVMVKASKQGYADGSAHEYVTVLPPLNVSVATEEVRVYSEESVTVTVRVTDTYGKPVANVSLHVWVDNQSVEEGFTDAFGIAVFNFAAPMVYNPLNLTVRVEAVKELYAKSFGTCLIEVYPRELKVVLYPEKPEIMSEEYTRLFVYVYWKDEPVSEANVSLSSNASDYVSFSLTSGLTDLYGKLEVVLAARQITANLTVLVNAVAVKEGYINGENWTYVHVRPKILSVNVVVDRELLVTDEEVKVDVHVECEGVPVENANVTLHLNISDFTSLIAFTNADGNATFTLNVAVPCDMAVNMTVKAQKEGYVEGCHVVTLEAKPANLTVSVGIHDTAVKPGEHAIIHVYVKHGNKPVVNATVDVTTSLGSLTPVRTYTGNSGYCEVPIYIPPGTKPSDVYVTVKVTKYGYNSVEKPNCAFFQVVSEAAFPWFTLLLVLIPVALLVVFVVLVKLGVITVSFGEEEGEK
;
A
#
# COMPACT_ATOMS: atom_id res chain seq x y z
N ALA A 1 8.27 65.86 1.57
CA ALA A 1 8.95 66.91 2.33
C ALA A 1 8.89 66.51 3.79
N GLY A 2 9.99 66.65 4.53
CA GLY A 2 9.99 66.38 5.97
C GLY A 2 9.22 67.44 6.76
N ASP A 3 8.91 67.11 8.02
CA ASP A 3 8.24 67.98 8.98
C ASP A 3 9.10 69.18 9.39
N TRP A 4 10.43 69.06 9.27
CA TRP A 4 11.41 70.09 9.54
C TRP A 4 12.62 70.00 8.59
N ALA A 5 13.44 71.05 8.53
CA ALA A 5 14.55 71.12 7.58
C ALA A 5 15.75 70.24 7.99
N ALA A 6 16.52 70.67 9.01
CA ALA A 6 17.65 69.95 9.61
C ALA A 6 18.16 70.64 10.89
N LEU A 7 18.99 69.94 11.68
CA LEU A 7 19.86 70.55 12.68
C LEU A 7 21.14 71.03 11.97
N PHE A 8 21.36 72.34 11.97
CA PHE A 8 22.48 72.96 11.25
C PHE A 8 23.68 73.20 12.17
N PHE A 9 24.83 72.64 11.81
CA PHE A 9 26.11 72.86 12.46
C PHE A 9 27.06 73.65 11.54
N ASN A 10 27.32 74.93 11.88
CA ASN A 10 28.02 75.90 11.03
C ASN A 10 29.27 76.51 11.73
N GLY A 11 30.05 75.71 12.46
CA GLY A 11 31.15 76.20 13.31
C GLY A 11 32.54 76.22 12.65
N THR A 12 33.54 76.77 13.36
CA THR A 12 34.96 76.72 12.99
C THR A 12 35.77 75.99 14.06
N GLY A 13 35.82 74.66 13.98
CA GLY A 13 36.57 73.83 14.95
C GLY A 13 36.03 73.88 16.39
N GLN A 14 36.81 73.29 17.32
CA GLN A 14 36.46 72.95 18.70
C GLN A 14 35.78 74.06 19.54
N PRO A 15 34.98 73.71 20.57
CA PRO A 15 34.68 72.34 21.04
C PRO A 15 33.68 71.59 20.15
N ALA A 16 33.70 70.26 20.20
CA ALA A 16 32.77 69.43 19.44
C ALA A 16 31.33 69.57 19.93
N SER A 17 30.38 69.62 19.00
CA SER A 17 28.95 69.45 19.29
C SER A 17 28.64 67.95 19.41
N ILE A 18 27.99 67.53 20.50
CA ILE A 18 27.73 66.12 20.79
C ILE A 18 26.22 65.87 20.80
N LEU A 19 25.78 64.89 20.01
CA LEU A 19 24.44 64.33 20.04
C LEU A 19 24.57 62.87 20.48
N GLU A 20 24.17 62.61 21.72
CA GLU A 20 24.24 61.28 22.32
C GLU A 20 22.85 60.84 22.77
N HIS A 21 22.48 59.58 22.53
CA HIS A 21 21.17 59.02 22.91
C HIS A 21 19.96 59.78 22.35
N CYS A 22 20.11 60.40 21.17
CA CYS A 22 19.05 61.16 20.52
C CYS A 22 18.25 60.28 19.55
N VAL A 23 16.99 60.64 19.31
CA VAL A 23 16.16 60.13 18.21
C VAL A 23 15.84 61.30 17.29
N LEU A 24 16.28 61.24 16.03
CA LEU A 24 16.05 62.28 15.03
C LEU A 24 15.28 61.69 13.86
N GLU A 25 14.04 62.16 13.66
CA GLU A 25 13.14 61.59 12.67
C GLU A 25 12.25 62.62 11.96
N TYR A 26 11.73 62.23 10.79
CA TYR A 26 10.82 63.00 9.96
C TYR A 26 11.37 64.35 9.45
N GLY A 27 12.69 64.55 9.47
CA GLY A 27 13.33 65.71 8.86
C GLY A 27 13.42 65.60 7.34
N THR A 28 13.71 66.71 6.68
CA THR A 28 14.22 66.66 5.29
C THR A 28 15.61 66.04 5.34
N ASN A 29 16.48 66.60 6.18
CA ASN A 29 17.70 65.96 6.64
C ASN A 29 17.71 65.96 8.18
N SER A 30 18.19 64.93 8.88
CA SER A 30 18.29 65.04 10.35
C SER A 30 19.39 66.03 10.76
N ILE A 31 20.56 65.92 10.14
CA ILE A 31 21.75 66.72 10.48
C ILE A 31 22.39 67.28 9.21
N ILE A 32 22.71 68.57 9.20
CA ILE A 32 23.57 69.21 8.19
C ILE A 32 24.80 69.79 8.88
N VAL A 33 25.99 69.34 8.47
CA VAL A 33 27.29 69.84 8.96
C VAL A 33 27.96 70.62 7.84
N ASN A 34 28.12 71.94 8.02
CA ASN A 34 28.81 72.82 7.06
C ASN A 34 30.19 73.29 7.57
N GLY A 35 30.52 72.96 8.81
CA GLY A 35 31.78 73.29 9.48
C GLY A 35 31.76 72.89 10.95
N GLY A 36 32.92 72.84 11.60
CA GLY A 36 33.06 72.48 13.02
C GLY A 36 33.36 71.01 13.25
N THR A 37 33.17 70.53 14.48
CA THR A 37 33.31 69.12 14.85
C THR A 37 32.01 68.62 15.46
N VAL A 38 31.44 67.55 14.92
CA VAL A 38 30.17 66.97 15.36
C VAL A 38 30.37 65.49 15.70
N ILE A 39 29.90 65.07 16.87
CA ILE A 39 29.91 63.67 17.31
C ILE A 39 28.46 63.23 17.48
N VAL A 40 28.06 62.20 16.75
CA VAL A 40 26.77 61.52 16.88
C VAL A 40 27.04 60.14 17.44
N LYS A 41 26.49 59.86 18.63
CA LYS A 41 26.77 58.64 19.37
C LYS A 41 25.50 57.99 19.89
N ALA A 42 25.43 56.66 19.83
CA ALA A 42 24.35 55.88 20.45
C ALA A 42 22.94 56.42 20.15
N SER A 43 22.73 56.92 18.93
CA SER A 43 21.53 57.65 18.51
C SER A 43 20.78 56.92 17.41
N VAL A 44 19.51 57.27 17.20
CA VAL A 44 18.66 56.72 16.14
C VAL A 44 18.30 57.83 15.15
N ILE A 45 18.59 57.62 13.87
CA ILE A 45 18.30 58.56 12.78
C ILE A 45 17.44 57.87 11.74
N GLN A 46 16.18 58.29 11.59
CA GLN A 46 15.23 57.53 10.78
C GLN A 46 14.12 58.32 10.11
N PHE A 47 13.51 57.74 9.07
CA PHE A 47 12.33 58.28 8.40
C PHE A 47 12.49 59.70 7.86
N ASN A 48 13.71 60.09 7.46
CA ASN A 48 13.94 61.38 6.81
C ASN A 48 13.56 61.31 5.33
N SER A 49 13.00 62.40 4.80
CA SER A 49 12.59 62.45 3.39
C SER A 49 13.77 62.56 2.42
N GLU A 50 14.95 62.95 2.91
CA GLU A 50 16.23 62.87 2.19
C GLU A 50 17.27 62.13 3.07
N ASN A 51 18.20 62.85 3.71
CA ASN A 51 19.39 62.23 4.30
C ASN A 51 19.35 62.19 5.83
N GLY A 52 19.93 61.16 6.45
CA GLY A 52 20.16 61.18 7.89
C GLY A 52 21.18 62.27 8.27
N ILE A 53 22.40 62.17 7.73
CA ILE A 53 23.47 63.14 7.96
C ILE A 53 24.03 63.61 6.63
N LYS A 54 24.11 64.92 6.43
CA LYS A 54 24.72 65.56 5.27
C LYS A 54 25.92 66.41 5.67
N VAL A 55 27.10 66.06 5.15
CA VAL A 55 28.37 66.74 5.46
C VAL A 55 28.83 67.56 4.25
N LEU A 56 28.82 68.87 4.41
CA LEU A 56 29.26 69.89 3.45
C LEU A 56 30.64 70.48 3.82
N GLY A 57 31.13 70.19 5.03
CA GLY A 57 32.44 70.64 5.55
C GLY A 57 32.60 70.28 7.03
N GLY A 58 33.80 70.51 7.60
CA GLY A 58 34.09 70.20 9.02
C GLY A 58 34.51 68.75 9.25
N SER A 59 34.27 68.23 10.47
CA SER A 59 34.57 66.84 10.87
C SER A 59 33.36 66.22 11.56
N VAL A 60 32.95 65.03 11.14
CA VAL A 60 31.89 64.25 11.78
C VAL A 60 32.40 62.90 12.30
N THR A 61 31.96 62.51 13.48
CA THR A 61 32.11 61.14 13.99
C THR A 61 30.73 60.58 14.27
N VAL A 62 30.40 59.43 13.67
CA VAL A 62 29.15 58.72 13.87
C VAL A 62 29.49 57.36 14.45
N GLU A 63 29.07 57.08 15.68
CA GLU A 63 29.36 55.82 16.33
C GLU A 63 28.18 55.20 17.09
N GLN A 64 28.15 53.85 17.11
CA GLN A 64 27.18 53.07 17.89
C GLN A 64 25.71 53.44 17.61
N SER A 65 25.42 53.97 16.41
CA SER A 65 24.12 54.54 16.07
C SER A 65 23.35 53.65 15.10
N ILE A 66 22.03 53.82 15.08
CA ILE A 66 21.11 53.14 14.16
C ILE A 66 20.62 54.16 13.14
N MET A 67 20.76 53.86 11.86
CA MET A 67 20.37 54.76 10.78
C MET A 67 19.53 54.03 9.74
N GLN A 68 18.24 54.35 9.65
CA GLN A 68 17.30 53.55 8.86
C GLN A 68 16.16 54.31 8.19
N ASN A 69 15.63 53.78 7.08
CA ASN A 69 14.49 54.36 6.38
C ASN A 69 14.70 55.82 5.94
N ASN A 70 15.91 56.15 5.47
CA ASN A 70 16.23 57.43 4.84
C ASN A 70 16.52 57.22 3.34
N THR A 71 16.54 58.28 2.53
CA THR A 71 17.09 58.19 1.16
C THR A 71 18.58 57.85 1.24
N ALA A 72 19.40 58.70 1.84
CA ALA A 72 20.78 58.31 2.20
C ALA A 72 20.94 58.35 3.72
N SER A 73 21.53 57.32 4.33
CA SER A 73 21.82 57.41 5.77
C SER A 73 22.86 58.49 6.04
N ILE A 74 24.01 58.44 5.36
CA ILE A 74 25.06 59.48 5.45
C ILE A 74 25.50 59.87 4.05
N ILE A 75 25.58 61.18 3.77
CA ILE A 75 26.21 61.72 2.56
C ILE A 75 27.33 62.70 2.92
N ILE A 76 28.53 62.47 2.36
CA ILE A 76 29.72 63.28 2.57
C ILE A 76 30.11 63.92 1.25
N GLN A 77 30.07 65.26 1.19
CA GLN A 77 30.41 66.06 0.00
C GLN A 77 31.71 66.85 0.18
N SER A 78 32.12 67.09 1.43
CA SER A 78 33.41 67.65 1.84
C SER A 78 33.63 67.38 3.34
N GLY A 79 34.82 67.70 3.87
CA GLY A 79 35.15 67.49 5.29
C GLY A 79 35.62 66.08 5.63
N ASN A 80 35.85 65.83 6.92
CA ASN A 80 36.33 64.55 7.45
C ASN A 80 35.20 63.75 8.08
N ALA A 81 35.28 62.42 8.02
CA ALA A 81 34.27 61.54 8.61
C ALA A 81 34.87 60.27 9.22
N VAL A 82 34.43 59.94 10.42
CA VAL A 82 34.65 58.63 11.04
C VAL A 82 33.28 57.99 11.27
N ILE A 83 33.01 56.90 10.57
CA ILE A 83 31.74 56.17 10.66
C ILE A 83 32.09 54.79 11.21
N GLN A 84 31.76 54.53 12.48
CA GLN A 84 32.17 53.30 13.14
C GLN A 84 31.12 52.62 14.02
N ASN A 85 31.07 51.28 14.03
CA ASN A 85 30.18 50.52 14.91
C ASN A 85 28.69 50.88 14.76
N ASN A 86 28.25 51.29 13.57
CA ASN A 86 26.85 51.66 13.32
C ASN A 86 26.07 50.52 12.67
N ASN A 87 24.75 50.56 12.83
CA ASN A 87 23.80 49.74 12.09
C ASN A 87 23.06 50.62 11.06
N ILE A 88 23.39 50.48 9.79
CA ILE A 88 22.88 51.29 8.68
C ILE A 88 22.01 50.40 7.80
N THR A 89 20.68 50.48 7.97
CA THR A 89 19.74 49.50 7.43
C THR A 89 18.53 50.12 6.74
N PHE A 90 18.01 49.51 5.68
CA PHE A 90 16.74 49.92 5.06
C PHE A 90 16.71 51.36 4.52
N ASN A 91 17.86 51.90 4.10
CA ASN A 91 17.91 53.18 3.38
C ASN A 91 17.87 52.91 1.87
N VAL A 92 17.72 53.94 1.04
CA VAL A 92 17.97 53.76 -0.40
C VAL A 92 19.48 53.51 -0.61
N ASP A 93 20.31 54.40 -0.10
CA ASP A 93 21.77 54.22 -0.02
C ASP A 93 22.25 54.34 1.44
N GLY A 94 23.18 53.49 1.85
CA GLY A 94 23.76 53.53 3.20
C GLY A 94 24.67 54.75 3.39
N VAL A 95 25.87 54.70 2.82
CA VAL A 95 26.85 55.80 2.87
C VAL A 95 27.22 56.26 1.47
N ILE A 96 27.08 57.55 1.20
CA ILE A 96 27.45 58.16 -0.08
C ILE A 96 28.67 59.07 0.12
N LEU A 97 29.74 58.82 -0.63
CA LEU A 97 30.87 59.73 -0.79
C LEU A 97 30.75 60.44 -2.14
N ALA A 98 30.67 61.77 -2.12
CA ALA A 98 30.47 62.60 -3.31
C ALA A 98 31.30 63.89 -3.23
N GLY A 99 31.31 64.67 -4.31
CA GLY A 99 31.99 65.96 -4.36
C GLY A 99 33.52 65.83 -4.36
N ASN A 100 34.21 66.85 -3.81
CA ASN A 100 35.67 66.91 -3.78
C ASN A 100 36.20 66.52 -2.40
N LEU A 101 36.87 65.36 -2.34
CA LEU A 101 37.40 64.74 -1.13
C LEU A 101 38.93 64.61 -1.18
N SER A 102 39.60 65.42 -2.00
CA SER A 102 41.06 65.40 -2.20
C SER A 102 41.90 65.58 -0.92
N THR A 103 41.34 66.26 0.09
CA THR A 103 41.99 66.53 1.38
C THR A 103 41.26 65.89 2.58
N SER A 104 40.22 65.10 2.30
CA SER A 104 39.35 64.49 3.30
C SER A 104 39.97 63.22 3.89
N TYR A 105 39.82 63.05 5.20
CA TYR A 105 40.02 61.78 5.90
C TYR A 105 38.68 61.12 6.18
N ILE A 106 38.44 59.95 5.58
CA ILE A 106 37.18 59.20 5.70
C ILE A 106 37.49 57.76 6.09
N ASN A 107 37.06 57.38 7.29
CA ASN A 107 37.25 56.03 7.81
C ASN A 107 35.89 55.39 8.09
N ILE A 108 35.53 54.35 7.33
CA ILE A 108 34.29 53.59 7.47
C ILE A 108 34.66 52.21 8.02
N THR A 109 34.41 51.96 9.30
CA THR A 109 34.90 50.76 9.98
C THR A 109 33.94 50.08 10.93
N CYS A 110 33.93 48.74 10.98
CA CYS A 110 33.12 48.00 11.95
C CYS A 110 31.60 48.28 11.86
N ASN A 111 31.09 48.71 10.70
CA ASN A 111 29.66 48.97 10.52
C ASN A 111 28.94 47.74 9.96
N ASN A 112 27.66 47.61 10.32
CA ASN A 112 26.71 46.72 9.69
C ASN A 112 25.89 47.55 8.69
N ILE A 113 26.12 47.37 7.40
CA ILE A 113 25.48 48.10 6.32
C ILE A 113 24.62 47.13 5.52
N LEU A 114 23.36 46.97 5.94
CA LEU A 114 22.52 45.85 5.55
C LEU A 114 21.23 46.31 4.88
N SER A 115 20.72 45.56 3.90
CA SER A 115 19.34 45.75 3.40
C SER A 115 19.01 47.17 2.90
N ASN A 116 19.98 47.90 2.33
CA ASN A 116 19.70 49.16 1.63
C ASN A 116 19.27 48.86 0.19
N GLU A 117 18.28 49.60 -0.31
CA GLU A 117 17.59 49.30 -1.58
C GLU A 117 18.56 49.28 -2.77
N ASN A 118 19.46 50.26 -2.82
CA ASN A 118 20.43 50.44 -3.89
C ASN A 118 21.84 50.07 -3.43
N SER A 119 22.60 50.99 -2.82
CA SER A 119 24.00 50.75 -2.45
C SER A 119 24.22 50.72 -0.93
N GLY A 120 25.01 49.77 -0.44
CA GLY A 120 25.53 49.85 0.93
C GLY A 120 26.46 51.06 1.08
N ILE A 121 27.48 51.13 0.23
CA ILE A 121 28.39 52.28 0.10
C ILE A 121 28.45 52.71 -1.36
N PHE A 122 28.25 54.00 -1.65
CA PHE A 122 28.36 54.55 -2.99
C PHE A 122 29.47 55.61 -3.06
N LEU A 123 30.48 55.34 -3.86
CA LEU A 123 31.63 56.20 -4.13
C LEU A 123 31.45 56.88 -5.49
N ARG A 124 31.14 58.18 -5.50
CA ARG A 124 30.93 58.99 -6.72
C ARG A 124 31.61 60.36 -6.65
N MET A 125 32.71 60.44 -5.92
CA MET A 125 33.51 61.66 -5.78
C MET A 125 34.28 61.99 -7.05
N ASP A 126 34.47 63.28 -7.33
CA ASP A 126 35.22 63.76 -8.50
C ASP A 126 36.73 63.62 -8.30
N TYR A 127 37.18 63.81 -7.06
CA TYR A 127 38.56 63.71 -6.62
C TYR A 127 38.62 63.09 -5.23
N SER A 128 39.56 62.17 -5.00
CA SER A 128 39.92 61.71 -3.67
C SER A 128 41.42 61.90 -3.42
N GLY A 129 41.80 61.98 -2.14
CA GLY A 129 43.17 61.69 -1.71
C GLY A 129 43.26 60.26 -1.16
N ASP A 130 44.42 59.89 -0.63
CA ASP A 130 44.69 58.58 -0.02
C ASP A 130 43.96 58.35 1.33
N GLY A 131 43.11 59.29 1.74
CA GLY A 131 42.48 59.33 3.06
C GLY A 131 41.20 58.50 3.22
N ILE A 132 40.77 57.75 2.21
CA ILE A 132 39.53 56.95 2.24
C ILE A 132 39.84 55.49 2.56
N SER A 133 39.31 54.99 3.69
CA SER A 133 39.47 53.61 4.13
C SER A 133 38.11 52.96 4.41
N ILE A 134 37.85 51.82 3.77
CA ILE A 134 36.67 50.98 4.00
C ILE A 134 37.16 49.62 4.49
N ARG A 135 37.03 49.38 5.80
CA ARG A 135 37.56 48.15 6.41
C ARG A 135 36.73 47.60 7.54
N GLU A 136 36.76 46.29 7.74
CA GLU A 136 36.09 45.62 8.87
C GLU A 136 34.57 45.85 8.91
N ASN A 137 33.94 46.15 7.77
CA ASN A 137 32.48 46.30 7.69
C ASN A 137 31.82 44.98 7.27
N THR A 138 30.59 44.80 7.72
CA THR A 138 29.65 43.80 7.21
C THR A 138 28.70 44.49 6.24
N ILE A 139 28.74 44.12 4.97
CA ILE A 139 27.97 44.75 3.89
C ILE A 139 27.15 43.67 3.19
N SER A 140 25.83 43.64 3.45
CA SER A 140 24.99 42.56 2.93
C SER A 140 23.57 42.95 2.57
N SER A 141 22.93 42.15 1.71
CA SER A 141 21.53 42.32 1.32
C SER A 141 21.22 43.66 0.64
N ASN A 142 22.19 44.30 0.00
CA ASN A 142 21.99 45.49 -0.84
C ASN A 142 21.93 45.10 -2.33
N SER A 143 21.46 45.99 -3.22
CA SER A 143 21.62 45.74 -4.67
C SER A 143 23.11 45.75 -5.05
N TYR A 144 23.83 46.81 -4.67
CA TYR A 144 25.27 46.88 -4.69
C TYR A 144 25.81 46.93 -3.26
N GLY A 145 26.71 46.03 -2.89
CA GLY A 145 27.39 46.15 -1.60
C GLY A 145 28.20 47.45 -1.56
N ILE A 146 29.10 47.60 -2.52
CA ILE A 146 29.85 48.84 -2.77
C ILE A 146 29.74 49.20 -4.25
N TYR A 147 29.30 50.41 -4.56
CA TYR A 147 29.26 50.96 -5.91
C TYR A 147 30.36 52.01 -6.07
N VAL A 148 31.24 51.86 -7.06
CA VAL A 148 32.38 52.73 -7.34
C VAL A 148 32.25 53.38 -8.72
N SER A 149 31.83 54.64 -8.74
CA SER A 149 31.67 55.51 -9.90
C SER A 149 32.67 56.68 -9.85
N THR A 150 33.95 56.37 -9.74
CA THR A 150 35.01 57.38 -9.59
C THR A 150 36.36 56.88 -10.09
N ASN A 151 37.21 57.81 -10.52
CA ASN A 151 38.59 57.52 -10.93
C ASN A 151 39.58 57.49 -9.76
N ALA A 152 39.12 57.92 -8.58
CA ALA A 152 39.84 57.80 -7.33
C ALA A 152 40.16 56.34 -7.00
N SER A 153 41.41 56.04 -6.65
CA SER A 153 41.76 54.71 -6.15
C SER A 153 40.97 54.40 -4.88
N THR A 154 40.56 53.15 -4.76
CA THR A 154 39.81 52.64 -3.61
C THR A 154 40.69 51.69 -2.81
N PHE A 155 40.61 51.77 -1.48
CA PHE A 155 41.25 50.85 -0.56
C PHE A 155 40.20 50.14 0.29
N ILE A 156 39.78 48.97 -0.19
CA ILE A 156 38.73 48.14 0.40
C ILE A 156 39.38 46.86 0.94
N THR A 157 39.40 46.69 2.26
CA THR A 157 40.09 45.55 2.88
C THR A 157 39.42 45.09 4.16
N ARG A 158 39.56 43.81 4.52
CA ARG A 158 39.02 43.20 5.74
C ARG A 158 37.49 43.32 5.89
N ASN A 159 36.73 43.44 4.80
CA ASN A 159 35.27 43.49 4.86
C ASN A 159 34.63 42.12 4.61
N HIS A 160 33.43 41.92 5.14
CA HIS A 160 32.55 40.79 4.80
C HIS A 160 31.45 41.31 3.87
N ILE A 161 31.52 40.97 2.58
CA ILE A 161 30.64 41.47 1.51
C ILE A 161 29.84 40.29 0.95
N TYR A 162 28.60 40.14 1.39
CA TYR A 162 27.82 38.94 1.06
C TYR A 162 26.33 39.18 0.85
N ASN A 163 25.64 38.28 0.16
CA ASN A 163 24.19 38.36 -0.10
C ASN A 163 23.72 39.67 -0.78
N ASN A 164 24.58 40.38 -1.49
CA ASN A 164 24.18 41.51 -2.34
C ASN A 164 23.83 41.00 -3.75
N SER A 165 23.25 41.84 -4.62
CA SER A 165 23.16 41.45 -6.04
C SER A 165 24.56 41.41 -6.67
N ILE A 166 25.30 42.51 -6.53
CA ILE A 166 26.72 42.60 -6.84
C ILE A 166 27.46 43.03 -5.58
N GLY A 167 28.50 42.29 -5.18
CA GLY A 167 29.29 42.63 -4.00
C GLY A 167 29.97 43.98 -4.14
N VAL A 168 30.80 44.15 -5.17
CA VAL A 168 31.43 45.43 -5.53
C VAL A 168 31.34 45.66 -7.03
N PHE A 169 30.82 46.82 -7.45
CA PHE A 169 30.75 47.22 -8.86
C PHE A 169 31.64 48.43 -9.14
N TYR A 170 32.53 48.31 -10.12
CA TYR A 170 33.43 49.37 -10.57
C TYR A 170 33.01 49.91 -11.95
N GLU A 171 32.43 51.10 -12.00
CA GLU A 171 31.97 51.70 -13.25
C GLU A 171 33.12 52.35 -14.06
N GLN A 172 34.14 52.88 -13.40
CA GLN A 172 35.28 53.57 -14.03
C GLN A 172 36.51 53.57 -13.12
N GLY A 173 37.67 54.00 -13.64
CA GLY A 173 38.94 54.17 -12.91
C GLY A 173 39.98 53.07 -13.19
N LYS A 174 41.28 53.38 -13.02
CA LYS A 174 42.37 52.51 -13.50
C LYS A 174 43.24 51.89 -12.41
N GLU A 175 43.10 52.33 -11.16
CA GLU A 175 44.01 51.96 -10.06
C GLU A 175 43.23 51.55 -8.80
N HIS A 176 42.17 50.76 -8.98
CA HIS A 176 41.37 50.27 -7.86
C HIS A 176 42.02 49.05 -7.20
N THR A 177 41.92 48.97 -5.87
CA THR A 177 42.41 47.82 -5.10
C THR A 177 41.38 47.34 -4.10
N ILE A 178 41.04 46.07 -4.20
CA ILE A 178 40.23 45.34 -3.22
C ILE A 178 40.98 44.08 -2.83
N ARG A 179 41.45 43.99 -1.58
CA ARG A 179 42.23 42.84 -1.11
C ARG A 179 41.89 42.47 0.32
N PHE A 180 42.05 41.19 0.65
CA PHE A 180 41.77 40.64 1.97
C PHE A 180 40.33 40.89 2.41
N ASN A 181 39.36 40.64 1.55
CA ASN A 181 37.93 40.64 1.89
C ASN A 181 37.33 39.24 1.77
N ASN A 182 36.27 39.00 2.54
CA ASN A 182 35.40 37.83 2.40
C ASN A 182 34.22 38.21 1.49
N ILE A 183 34.22 37.74 0.24
CA ILE A 183 33.22 38.05 -0.78
C ILE A 183 32.48 36.76 -1.15
N TYR A 184 31.23 36.58 -0.70
CA TYR A 184 30.53 35.29 -0.87
C TYR A 184 29.02 35.46 -0.93
N GLY A 185 28.30 34.50 -1.54
CA GLY A 185 26.83 34.49 -1.54
C GLY A 185 26.15 35.65 -2.29
N ASN A 186 26.89 36.51 -2.99
CA ASN A 186 26.29 37.55 -3.85
C ASN A 186 25.63 36.90 -5.07
N SER A 187 24.44 37.38 -5.48
CA SER A 187 23.58 36.63 -6.41
C SER A 187 23.94 36.74 -7.89
N LYS A 188 24.67 37.78 -8.30
CA LYS A 188 25.21 37.92 -9.66
C LYS A 188 26.73 37.81 -9.70
N PHE A 189 27.42 38.73 -9.02
CA PHE A 189 28.89 38.81 -9.01
C PHE A 189 29.40 39.18 -7.62
N GLY A 190 30.56 38.63 -7.25
CA GLY A 190 31.33 39.12 -6.09
C GLY A 190 31.94 40.48 -6.40
N VAL A 191 32.64 40.58 -7.54
CA VAL A 191 33.18 41.83 -8.09
C VAL A 191 32.87 41.88 -9.58
N ASP A 192 32.37 43.02 -10.04
CA ASP A 192 32.14 43.31 -11.45
C ASP A 192 32.70 44.69 -11.80
N ALA A 193 33.05 44.89 -13.08
CA ALA A 193 33.67 46.11 -13.56
C ALA A 193 33.30 46.38 -15.02
N SER A 194 33.00 47.64 -15.32
CA SER A 194 32.89 48.15 -16.69
C SER A 194 34.19 47.90 -17.47
N PRO A 195 34.14 47.79 -18.81
CA PRO A 195 35.31 47.42 -19.63
C PRO A 195 36.56 48.29 -19.45
N ASP A 196 36.39 49.58 -19.12
CA ASP A 196 37.49 50.53 -18.93
C ASP A 196 37.96 50.67 -17.46
N ALA A 197 37.30 49.96 -16.54
CA ALA A 197 37.63 50.00 -15.12
C ALA A 197 38.59 48.87 -14.74
N PHE A 198 39.79 49.21 -14.25
CA PHE A 198 40.83 48.25 -13.86
C PHE A 198 40.92 48.09 -12.36
N VAL A 199 40.85 46.84 -11.91
CA VAL A 199 40.75 46.47 -10.50
C VAL A 199 41.76 45.38 -10.18
N ASN A 200 42.60 45.62 -9.18
CA ASN A 200 43.34 44.57 -8.53
C ASN A 200 42.50 43.97 -7.39
N ALA A 201 41.94 42.78 -7.65
CA ALA A 201 41.08 42.02 -6.76
C ALA A 201 41.77 40.75 -6.22
N THR A 202 43.11 40.74 -6.16
CA THR A 202 43.86 39.60 -5.63
C THR A 202 43.69 39.48 -4.11
N GLN A 203 43.98 38.30 -3.56
CA GLN A 203 43.98 38.03 -2.12
C GLN A 203 42.62 38.25 -1.45
N ASN A 204 41.51 38.01 -2.16
CA ASN A 204 40.18 37.91 -1.57
C ASN A 204 39.74 36.45 -1.46
N PHE A 205 38.90 36.15 -0.48
CA PHE A 205 38.18 34.88 -0.39
C PHE A 205 36.83 35.00 -1.08
N TRP A 206 36.51 34.07 -1.97
CA TRP A 206 35.34 34.16 -2.86
C TRP A 206 34.16 33.27 -2.42
N GLY A 207 34.19 32.74 -1.20
CA GLY A 207 33.14 31.85 -0.68
C GLY A 207 33.37 30.36 -0.93
N ASP A 208 34.38 29.99 -1.73
CA ASP A 208 34.81 28.62 -1.91
C ASP A 208 36.33 28.56 -2.13
N ARG A 209 36.97 27.47 -1.68
CA ARG A 209 38.42 27.25 -1.80
C ARG A 209 38.94 27.20 -3.24
N SER A 210 38.06 26.90 -4.21
CA SER A 210 38.38 26.91 -5.64
C SER A 210 38.41 28.31 -6.25
N GLY A 211 38.11 29.35 -5.47
CA GLY A 211 38.12 30.73 -5.91
C GLY A 211 36.86 31.11 -6.72
N PRO A 212 36.86 32.30 -7.33
CA PRO A 212 35.70 32.81 -8.03
C PRO A 212 35.49 32.08 -9.35
N HIS A 213 34.24 31.94 -9.76
CA HIS A 213 33.94 31.52 -11.13
C HIS A 213 34.29 32.62 -12.13
N HIS A 214 35.01 32.27 -13.20
CA HIS A 214 35.18 33.12 -14.38
C HIS A 214 35.30 32.23 -15.62
N GLU A 215 34.59 32.55 -16.70
CA GLU A 215 34.42 31.67 -17.87
C GLU A 215 35.75 31.19 -18.49
N SER A 216 36.74 32.06 -18.62
CA SER A 216 38.06 31.73 -19.21
C SER A 216 39.17 31.48 -18.18
N LEU A 217 39.25 32.30 -17.13
CA LEU A 217 40.36 32.30 -16.18
C LEU A 217 40.21 31.28 -15.02
N ASN A 218 38.98 30.95 -14.62
CA ASN A 218 38.70 29.94 -13.59
C ASN A 218 37.32 29.27 -13.79
N PRO A 219 37.12 28.52 -14.89
CA PRO A 219 35.81 27.98 -15.28
C PRO A 219 35.22 26.95 -14.31
N HIS A 220 36.02 26.46 -13.37
CA HIS A 220 35.61 25.48 -12.36
C HIS A 220 35.54 26.08 -10.94
N GLY A 221 35.82 27.38 -10.79
CA GLY A 221 35.61 28.09 -9.54
C GLY A 221 34.15 28.01 -9.09
N LYS A 222 33.93 27.65 -7.83
CA LYS A 222 32.60 27.55 -7.20
C LYS A 222 32.25 28.75 -6.34
N GLY A 223 33.22 29.63 -6.10
CA GLY A 223 33.01 30.88 -5.39
C GLY A 223 32.20 31.88 -6.20
N ASN A 224 31.92 33.03 -5.60
CA ASN A 224 31.19 34.10 -6.22
C ASN A 224 31.79 34.49 -7.58
N PRO A 225 30.96 34.62 -8.64
CA PRO A 225 31.47 34.95 -9.96
C PRO A 225 32.19 36.29 -10.01
N VAL A 226 33.22 36.39 -10.84
CA VAL A 226 33.87 37.65 -11.21
C VAL A 226 33.40 38.04 -12.60
N GLY A 227 32.97 39.29 -12.74
CA GLY A 227 32.58 39.85 -14.03
C GLY A 227 33.79 40.31 -14.85
N GLY A 228 33.63 41.43 -15.57
CA GLY A 228 34.68 41.97 -16.43
C GLY A 228 34.96 41.15 -17.69
N ASN A 229 36.07 41.46 -18.36
CA ASN A 229 36.45 40.91 -19.68
C ASN A 229 37.65 39.94 -19.62
N GLY A 230 38.02 39.47 -18.43
CA GLY A 230 39.21 38.64 -18.20
C GLY A 230 40.54 39.38 -18.24
N VAL A 231 40.55 40.71 -18.36
CA VAL A 231 41.76 41.55 -18.31
C VAL A 231 41.64 42.65 -17.27
N ASN A 232 40.45 43.24 -17.14
CA ASN A 232 40.22 44.41 -16.31
C ASN A 232 40.06 44.10 -14.81
N ILE A 233 39.85 42.84 -14.42
CA ILE A 233 39.82 42.41 -13.02
C ILE A 233 40.87 41.31 -12.80
N ASP A 234 41.92 41.64 -12.05
CA ASP A 234 42.94 40.67 -11.64
C ASP A 234 42.57 40.06 -10.28
N PHE A 235 42.11 38.81 -10.27
CA PHE A 235 41.74 38.07 -9.06
C PHE A 235 42.72 36.94 -8.71
N ILE A 236 43.81 36.78 -9.47
CA ILE A 236 44.79 35.69 -9.28
C ILE A 236 46.08 36.29 -8.68
N PHE A 237 46.50 35.92 -7.47
CA PHE A 237 46.01 34.82 -6.64
C PHE A 237 44.82 35.21 -5.77
N PHE A 238 43.97 34.23 -5.44
CA PHE A 238 42.86 34.35 -4.48
C PHE A 238 43.13 33.49 -3.24
N LEU A 239 42.46 33.82 -2.13
CA LEU A 239 42.52 33.07 -0.87
C LEU A 239 41.66 31.81 -0.94
N THR A 240 42.17 30.72 -0.40
CA THR A 240 41.49 29.41 -0.31
C THR A 240 40.62 29.27 0.94
N ALA A 241 40.77 30.18 1.91
CA ALA A 241 39.97 30.26 3.11
C ALA A 241 39.60 31.72 3.45
N PRO A 242 38.59 31.95 4.31
CA PRO A 242 38.21 33.30 4.77
C PRO A 242 39.37 34.07 5.41
N ILE A 243 39.31 35.40 5.42
CA ILE A 243 40.38 36.27 5.98
C ILE A 243 40.58 36.12 7.49
N ASP A 244 39.56 35.62 8.18
CA ASP A 244 39.54 35.31 9.61
C ASP A 244 39.97 33.87 9.91
N TYR A 245 40.32 33.10 8.86
CA TYR A 245 40.93 31.79 8.99
C TYR A 245 42.27 31.87 9.71
N ARG A 246 42.51 30.88 10.59
CA ARG A 246 43.80 30.73 11.25
C ARG A 246 44.74 29.96 10.32
N ASN A 247 45.42 30.69 9.45
CA ASN A 247 46.41 30.15 8.54
C ASN A 247 47.55 29.41 9.26
N ILE A 248 47.98 28.28 8.73
CA ILE A 248 49.15 27.53 9.21
C ILE A 248 50.32 27.80 8.24
N GLN A 249 51.54 27.84 8.75
CA GLN A 249 52.72 28.02 7.91
C GLN A 249 52.89 26.83 6.93
N PRO A 250 53.23 27.08 5.65
CA PRO A 250 53.39 26.01 4.67
C PRO A 250 54.64 25.16 4.95
N THR A 251 54.63 23.92 4.46
CA THR A 251 55.75 22.99 4.56
C THR A 251 56.45 22.82 3.21
N ALA A 252 57.69 23.30 3.11
CA ALA A 252 58.54 23.11 1.93
C ALA A 252 59.07 21.67 1.85
N VAL A 253 59.08 21.12 0.64
CA VAL A 253 59.70 19.83 0.31
C VAL A 253 60.59 20.00 -0.91
N LEU A 254 61.89 19.84 -0.73
CA LEU A 254 62.90 19.96 -1.79
C LEU A 254 63.43 18.59 -2.20
N TRP A 255 63.24 18.26 -3.47
CA TRP A 255 63.84 17.11 -4.12
C TRP A 255 64.79 17.55 -5.24
N THR A 256 65.79 16.72 -5.54
CA THR A 256 66.76 16.96 -6.61
C THR A 256 67.02 15.67 -7.40
N ASP A 257 67.12 15.80 -8.71
CA ASP A 257 67.40 14.68 -9.60
C ASP A 257 68.83 14.14 -9.49
N LYS A 258 69.75 14.90 -8.88
CA LYS A 258 71.16 14.55 -8.68
C LYS A 258 71.73 15.19 -7.41
N ASN A 259 72.58 14.48 -6.70
CA ASN A 259 73.34 15.02 -5.55
C ASN A 259 74.84 15.06 -5.83
N ILE A 260 75.36 14.21 -6.71
CA ILE A 260 76.75 14.26 -7.18
C ILE A 260 76.71 14.57 -8.67
N VAL A 261 77.39 15.61 -9.12
CA VAL A 261 77.28 16.08 -10.51
C VAL A 261 78.64 16.42 -11.10
N ALA A 262 78.80 16.15 -12.40
CA ALA A 262 79.95 16.60 -13.16
C ALA A 262 79.89 18.12 -13.39
N LEU A 263 81.05 18.78 -13.54
CA LEU A 263 81.10 20.20 -13.87
C LEU A 263 80.30 20.50 -15.16
N GLY A 264 79.38 21.46 -15.11
CA GLY A 264 78.49 21.81 -16.23
C GLY A 264 77.31 20.85 -16.48
N GLN A 265 77.20 19.77 -15.70
CA GLN A 265 76.02 18.89 -15.72
C GLN A 265 74.80 19.62 -15.13
N GLY A 266 73.64 19.42 -15.77
CA GLY A 266 72.39 20.03 -15.31
C GLY A 266 71.76 19.29 -14.14
N VAL A 267 71.19 20.05 -13.20
CA VAL A 267 70.46 19.57 -12.03
C VAL A 267 69.06 20.13 -12.05
N THR A 268 68.08 19.28 -11.77
CA THR A 268 66.68 19.69 -11.63
C THR A 268 66.31 19.73 -10.16
N PHE A 269 65.91 20.90 -9.68
CA PHE A 269 65.37 21.12 -8.34
C PHE A 269 63.85 21.13 -8.40
N VAL A 270 63.21 20.45 -7.46
CA VAL A 270 61.77 20.24 -7.47
C VAL A 270 61.18 20.56 -6.10
N GLY A 271 60.23 21.49 -6.08
CA GLY A 271 59.45 21.92 -4.92
C GLY A 271 58.00 21.44 -4.94
N THR A 272 57.56 20.71 -5.98
CA THR A 272 56.14 20.31 -6.19
C THR A 272 55.52 19.51 -5.05
N GLY A 273 56.34 18.83 -4.24
CA GLY A 273 55.88 18.09 -3.06
C GLY A 273 55.57 18.97 -1.85
N SER A 274 55.81 20.27 -1.93
CA SER A 274 55.49 21.22 -0.86
C SER A 274 53.97 21.35 -0.71
N TYR A 275 53.49 21.51 0.52
CA TYR A 275 52.06 21.51 0.83
C TYR A 275 51.72 22.49 1.94
N ASP A 276 50.44 22.80 2.04
CA ASP A 276 49.86 23.75 2.96
C ASP A 276 48.42 23.32 3.31
N ASP A 277 47.80 23.90 4.34
CA ASP A 277 46.37 23.70 4.62
C ASP A 277 45.46 24.45 3.64
N GLY A 278 45.98 25.48 2.97
CA GLY A 278 45.41 26.13 1.80
C GLY A 278 46.09 25.71 0.51
N ARG A 279 46.89 26.62 -0.08
CA ARG A 279 47.61 26.40 -1.34
C ARG A 279 48.99 27.06 -1.32
N VAL A 280 50.00 26.35 -1.81
CA VAL A 280 51.33 26.94 -2.09
C VAL A 280 51.30 27.69 -3.42
N ASP A 281 51.55 29.01 -3.39
CA ASP A 281 51.48 29.89 -4.56
C ASP A 281 52.86 30.21 -5.16
N LYS A 282 53.91 30.27 -4.34
CA LYS A 282 55.25 30.65 -4.81
C LYS A 282 56.37 29.83 -4.18
N TYR A 283 57.46 29.72 -4.92
CA TYR A 283 58.68 28.99 -4.58
C TYR A 283 59.89 29.92 -4.70
N PHE A 284 60.84 29.78 -3.79
CA PHE A 284 62.11 30.49 -3.81
C PHE A 284 63.25 29.47 -3.69
N PHE A 285 64.00 29.27 -4.78
CA PHE A 285 65.18 28.41 -4.83
C PHE A 285 66.45 29.26 -4.70
N ASN A 286 67.32 28.89 -3.76
CA ASN A 286 68.68 29.42 -3.69
C ASN A 286 69.67 28.28 -3.97
N PHE A 287 70.50 28.44 -4.99
CA PHE A 287 71.38 27.38 -5.50
C PHE A 287 72.69 27.24 -4.72
N GLY A 288 72.92 28.06 -3.69
CA GLY A 288 74.09 27.95 -2.82
C GLY A 288 75.39 28.50 -3.42
N ASP A 289 75.37 29.03 -4.64
CA ASP A 289 76.50 29.66 -5.33
C ASP A 289 76.37 31.20 -5.43
N GLY A 290 75.44 31.77 -4.66
CA GLY A 290 75.10 33.19 -4.67
C GLY A 290 73.96 33.56 -5.64
N ARG A 291 73.47 32.62 -6.47
CA ARG A 291 72.30 32.84 -7.35
C ARG A 291 71.01 32.22 -6.80
N ASN A 292 69.87 32.77 -7.21
CA ASN A 292 68.54 32.32 -6.81
C ASN A 292 67.51 32.50 -7.94
N SER A 293 66.32 31.93 -7.77
CA SER A 293 65.21 32.02 -8.74
C SER A 293 64.34 33.27 -8.59
N SER A 294 64.54 34.09 -7.55
CA SER A 294 63.50 34.94 -6.98
C SER A 294 62.22 34.15 -6.61
N TRP A 295 61.21 34.81 -6.08
CA TRP A 295 59.89 34.20 -5.89
C TRP A 295 59.24 33.94 -7.25
N THR A 296 58.90 32.69 -7.53
CA THR A 296 58.32 32.26 -8.80
C THR A 296 57.16 31.29 -8.57
N THR A 297 56.25 31.17 -9.52
CA THR A 297 55.17 30.18 -9.51
C THR A 297 55.64 28.82 -10.05
N LEU A 298 56.86 28.75 -10.59
CA LEU A 298 57.46 27.53 -11.09
C LEU A 298 58.03 26.68 -9.94
N SER A 299 57.46 25.50 -9.76
CA SER A 299 57.85 24.53 -8.75
C SER A 299 59.00 23.60 -9.19
N ILE A 300 59.46 23.71 -10.43
CA ILE A 300 60.58 22.92 -10.99
C ILE A 300 61.57 23.87 -11.65
N PHE A 301 62.85 23.75 -11.32
CA PHE A 301 63.90 24.62 -11.82
C PHE A 301 65.12 23.83 -12.30
N PHE A 302 65.63 24.15 -13.48
CA PHE A 302 66.84 23.53 -14.03
C PHE A 302 68.03 24.47 -13.87
N TYR A 303 69.16 23.95 -13.38
CA TYR A 303 70.35 24.75 -13.07
C TYR A 303 71.65 24.03 -13.42
N LYS A 304 72.70 24.80 -13.72
CA LYS A 304 74.07 24.30 -14.01
C LYS A 304 75.09 25.06 -13.18
N TYR A 305 75.99 24.32 -12.54
CA TYR A 305 77.09 24.90 -11.78
C TYR A 305 78.32 25.12 -12.67
N ASN A 306 78.96 26.27 -12.50
CA ASN A 306 80.15 26.68 -13.26
C ASN A 306 81.46 26.48 -12.49
N SER A 307 81.40 26.01 -11.24
CA SER A 307 82.56 25.73 -10.39
C SER A 307 82.35 24.44 -9.61
N THR A 308 83.44 23.74 -9.32
CA THR A 308 83.43 22.58 -8.43
C THR A 308 83.24 23.01 -6.98
N GLY A 309 82.72 22.11 -6.14
CA GLY A 309 82.48 22.38 -4.72
C GLY A 309 81.18 21.77 -4.20
N LEU A 310 80.97 21.93 -2.90
CA LEU A 310 79.76 21.50 -2.21
C LEU A 310 78.81 22.71 -2.08
N PHE A 311 77.66 22.63 -2.75
CA PHE A 311 76.64 23.68 -2.75
C PHE A 311 75.46 23.26 -1.87
N ASN A 312 75.08 24.14 -0.94
CA ASN A 312 73.91 23.95 -0.09
C ASN A 312 72.72 24.66 -0.71
N VAL A 313 71.91 23.90 -1.44
CA VAL A 313 70.70 24.38 -2.12
C VAL A 313 69.59 24.46 -1.11
N SER A 314 68.77 25.50 -1.19
CA SER A 314 67.60 25.65 -0.33
C SER A 314 66.33 26.02 -1.07
N LEU A 315 65.21 25.65 -0.46
CA LEU A 315 63.87 26.01 -0.88
C LEU A 315 63.12 26.65 0.28
N GLN A 316 62.42 27.73 -0.03
CA GLN A 316 61.34 28.29 0.78
C GLN A 316 60.09 28.39 -0.09
N VAL A 317 58.91 28.16 0.50
CA VAL A 317 57.62 28.31 -0.21
C VAL A 317 56.73 29.32 0.49
N MET A 318 55.79 29.90 -0.27
CA MET A 318 54.82 30.89 0.22
C MET A 318 53.41 30.44 -0.13
N ASP A 319 52.50 30.52 0.83
CA ASP A 319 51.09 30.17 0.66
C ASP A 319 50.24 31.31 0.08
N ASP A 320 48.93 31.08 -0.04
CA ASP A 320 47.95 32.04 -0.54
C ASP A 320 47.71 33.23 0.39
N PHE A 321 48.01 33.10 1.68
CA PHE A 321 47.96 34.18 2.68
C PHE A 321 49.26 35.01 2.73
N GLY A 322 50.31 34.57 2.03
CA GLY A 322 51.62 35.23 1.97
C GLY A 322 52.58 34.83 3.08
N GLU A 323 52.25 33.81 3.88
CA GLU A 323 53.14 33.27 4.91
C GLU A 323 54.19 32.36 4.28
N THR A 324 55.40 32.34 4.84
CA THR A 324 56.54 31.61 4.24
C THR A 324 56.97 30.44 5.10
N SER A 325 57.36 29.34 4.47
CA SER A 325 57.81 28.12 5.16
C SER A 325 59.14 28.31 5.90
N ASN A 326 59.47 27.36 6.77
CA ASN A 326 60.87 27.13 7.13
C ASN A 326 61.70 26.76 5.88
N VAL A 327 62.99 27.10 5.91
CA VAL A 327 63.92 26.78 4.82
C VAL A 327 64.33 25.31 4.90
N VAL A 328 64.19 24.59 3.78
CA VAL A 328 64.68 23.21 3.64
C VAL A 328 65.89 23.16 2.74
N PHE A 329 66.81 22.22 3.01
CA PHE A 329 68.11 22.15 2.36
C PHE A 329 68.34 20.82 1.63
N SER A 330 69.16 20.86 0.58
CA SER A 330 69.74 19.70 -0.08
C SER A 330 71.15 20.04 -0.56
N THR A 331 72.04 19.05 -0.59
CA THR A 331 73.44 19.26 -0.98
C THR A 331 73.69 18.74 -2.39
N VAL A 332 74.35 19.56 -3.21
CA VAL A 332 74.88 19.18 -4.53
C VAL A 332 76.40 19.28 -4.51
N ASN A 333 77.07 18.15 -4.73
CA ASN A 333 78.53 18.08 -4.84
C ASN A 333 78.93 18.08 -6.32
N VAL A 334 79.58 19.15 -6.76
CA VAL A 334 80.05 19.32 -8.14
C VAL A 334 81.52 18.95 -8.22
N SER A 335 81.85 17.98 -9.06
CA SER A 335 83.21 17.46 -9.26
C SER A 335 83.57 17.46 -10.75
N ASP A 336 84.81 17.77 -11.08
CA ASP A 336 85.38 17.60 -12.42
C ASP A 336 86.05 16.23 -12.63
N ALA A 337 86.17 15.44 -11.56
CA ALA A 337 86.81 14.13 -11.58
C ALA A 337 85.84 12.97 -11.89
N LEU A 338 84.55 13.24 -12.02
CA LEU A 338 83.51 12.21 -12.18
C LEU A 338 82.79 12.37 -13.52
N SER A 339 82.57 11.25 -14.19
CA SER A 339 81.74 11.20 -15.39
C SER A 339 80.29 10.84 -15.04
N PRO A 340 79.29 11.43 -15.71
CA PRO A 340 77.88 11.19 -15.41
C PRO A 340 77.41 9.81 -15.89
N LEU A 341 76.51 9.19 -15.13
CA LEU A 341 75.75 8.03 -15.59
C LEU A 341 74.76 8.43 -16.70
N GLU A 342 74.65 7.59 -17.72
CA GLU A 342 73.59 7.66 -18.73
C GLU A 342 72.36 6.91 -18.18
N VAL A 343 71.22 7.58 -18.13
CA VAL A 343 69.99 7.01 -17.60
C VAL A 343 68.88 7.16 -18.63
N SER A 344 68.09 6.12 -18.83
CA SER A 344 66.82 6.20 -19.53
C SER A 344 65.72 5.53 -18.71
N ILE A 345 64.50 5.98 -18.90
CA ILE A 345 63.30 5.39 -18.33
C ILE A 345 62.32 5.11 -19.46
N ASN A 346 61.68 3.95 -19.41
CA ASN A 346 60.58 3.59 -20.29
C ASN A 346 59.37 3.20 -19.44
N ILE A 347 58.22 3.80 -19.72
CA ILE A 347 56.94 3.47 -19.08
C ILE A 347 56.13 2.66 -20.09
N ASN A 348 55.65 1.48 -19.69
CA ASN A 348 54.96 0.56 -20.58
C ASN A 348 53.65 1.11 -21.16
N ASN A 349 52.96 1.97 -20.42
CA ASN A 349 51.81 2.73 -20.89
C ASN A 349 51.85 4.17 -20.36
N GLN A 350 51.87 5.13 -21.28
CA GLN A 350 51.97 6.55 -20.96
C GLN A 350 50.60 7.24 -20.83
N MET A 351 49.50 6.59 -21.21
CA MET A 351 48.14 7.11 -21.03
C MET A 351 47.30 6.10 -20.26
N VAL A 352 46.92 6.45 -19.04
CA VAL A 352 46.24 5.52 -18.12
C VAL A 352 45.11 6.18 -17.38
N ASP A 353 44.17 5.35 -16.96
CA ASP A 353 43.13 5.76 -16.01
C ASP A 353 43.76 6.04 -14.64
N TYR A 354 43.12 6.91 -13.87
CA TYR A 354 43.45 7.13 -12.47
C TYR A 354 43.58 5.82 -11.68
N ASN A 355 44.45 5.80 -10.65
CA ASN A 355 44.74 4.63 -9.81
C ASN A 355 45.25 3.38 -10.56
N THR A 356 45.59 3.49 -11.85
CA THR A 356 46.14 2.38 -12.62
C THR A 356 47.64 2.24 -12.36
N PRO A 357 48.14 1.03 -12.02
CA PRO A 357 49.57 0.77 -11.92
C PRO A 357 50.20 0.63 -13.32
N VAL A 358 51.35 1.27 -13.50
CA VAL A 358 52.22 1.16 -14.69
C VAL A 358 53.62 0.73 -14.29
N THR A 359 54.31 0.07 -15.22
CA THR A 359 55.68 -0.40 -15.01
C THR A 359 56.66 0.60 -15.61
N ALA A 360 57.54 1.13 -14.77
CA ALA A 360 58.68 1.95 -15.16
C ALA A 360 59.93 1.05 -15.21
N THR A 361 60.54 0.95 -16.38
CA THR A 361 61.82 0.26 -16.58
C THR A 361 62.93 1.29 -16.75
N VAL A 362 63.84 1.33 -15.79
CA VAL A 362 65.04 2.18 -15.82
C VAL A 362 66.20 1.39 -16.39
N TYR A 363 66.99 2.01 -17.26
CA TYR A 363 68.27 1.49 -17.74
C TYR A 363 69.38 2.48 -17.40
N VAL A 364 70.46 1.97 -16.80
CA VAL A 364 71.63 2.76 -16.41
C VAL A 364 72.85 2.21 -17.12
N SER A 365 73.55 3.09 -17.85
CA SER A 365 74.78 2.77 -18.58
C SER A 365 75.87 3.82 -18.36
N PHE A 366 77.08 3.48 -18.81
CA PHE A 366 78.17 4.41 -18.96
C PHE A 366 78.93 4.09 -20.25
N ASN A 367 79.03 5.05 -21.18
CA ASN A 367 79.61 4.81 -22.51
C ASN A 367 79.01 3.57 -23.22
N GLY A 368 77.69 3.39 -23.06
CA GLY A 368 76.97 2.26 -23.65
C GLY A 368 77.12 0.89 -22.94
N THR A 369 77.95 0.76 -21.89
CA THR A 369 77.99 -0.48 -21.09
C THR A 369 77.00 -0.44 -19.92
N PRO A 370 76.22 -1.51 -19.67
CA PRO A 370 75.30 -1.56 -18.54
C PRO A 370 76.02 -1.45 -17.20
N VAL A 371 75.45 -0.68 -16.27
CA VAL A 371 75.99 -0.51 -14.92
C VAL A 371 75.16 -1.32 -13.92
N GLU A 372 75.73 -2.40 -13.39
CA GLU A 372 75.11 -3.23 -12.36
C GLU A 372 75.15 -2.58 -10.97
N SER A 373 74.12 -2.84 -10.16
CA SER A 373 74.01 -2.39 -8.78
C SER A 373 74.14 -0.86 -8.64
N ALA A 374 73.66 -0.09 -9.62
CA ALA A 374 73.41 1.34 -9.48
C ALA A 374 72.10 1.52 -8.68
N SER A 375 72.11 2.41 -7.70
CA SER A 375 70.93 2.73 -6.90
C SER A 375 69.99 3.63 -7.70
N VAL A 376 68.73 3.23 -7.83
CA VAL A 376 67.68 3.92 -8.57
C VAL A 376 66.61 4.40 -7.61
N ASN A 377 66.29 5.69 -7.66
CA ASN A 377 65.28 6.34 -6.84
C ASN A 377 64.33 7.12 -7.76
N LEU A 378 63.02 7.00 -7.56
CA LEU A 378 62.01 7.66 -8.38
C LEU A 378 61.25 8.73 -7.60
N PHE A 379 60.85 9.75 -8.33
CA PHE A 379 60.04 10.85 -7.83
C PHE A 379 58.97 11.20 -8.86
N ALA A 380 57.74 11.45 -8.41
CA ALA A 380 56.67 11.97 -9.26
C ALA A 380 56.48 13.45 -8.93
N ALA A 381 56.61 14.33 -9.91
CA ALA A 381 56.45 15.77 -9.70
C ALA A 381 54.99 16.25 -9.65
N SER A 382 54.08 15.33 -9.39
CA SER A 382 52.66 15.53 -9.05
C SER A 382 52.26 14.41 -8.08
N LYS A 383 51.01 14.40 -7.63
CA LYS A 383 50.46 13.29 -6.81
C LYS A 383 50.73 11.93 -7.49
N GLY A 384 50.71 10.85 -6.70
CA GLY A 384 50.98 9.47 -7.13
C GLY A 384 51.90 8.77 -6.14
N PHE A 385 52.01 7.44 -6.21
CA PHE A 385 52.90 6.71 -5.30
C PHE A 385 53.59 5.53 -5.99
N PHE A 386 54.75 5.17 -5.45
CA PHE A 386 55.55 4.02 -5.89
C PHE A 386 55.48 2.95 -4.81
N ALA A 387 55.27 1.69 -5.20
CA ALA A 387 55.23 0.57 -4.25
C ALA A 387 56.62 0.25 -3.66
N ASN A 388 57.68 0.50 -4.42
CA ASN A 388 59.08 0.39 -3.99
C ASN A 388 59.79 1.70 -4.32
N LEU A 389 60.36 2.38 -3.32
CA LEU A 389 60.97 3.70 -3.51
C LEU A 389 62.44 3.64 -3.96
N THR A 390 63.10 2.51 -3.72
CA THR A 390 64.51 2.28 -4.07
C THR A 390 64.74 0.85 -4.51
N ASN A 391 65.35 0.68 -5.68
CA ASN A 391 65.86 -0.60 -6.16
C ASN A 391 67.25 -0.39 -6.78
N SER A 392 68.01 -1.47 -6.94
CA SER A 392 69.28 -1.45 -7.67
C SER A 392 69.13 -2.06 -9.05
N THR A 393 69.96 -1.64 -10.00
CA THR A 393 70.04 -2.28 -11.33
C THR A 393 70.59 -3.70 -11.24
N ASP A 394 70.06 -4.59 -12.08
CA ASP A 394 70.59 -5.93 -12.30
C ASP A 394 71.87 -5.92 -13.17
N SER A 395 72.41 -7.10 -13.50
CA SER A 395 73.60 -7.26 -14.35
C SER A 395 73.42 -6.77 -15.78
N THR A 396 72.17 -6.54 -16.22
CA THR A 396 71.84 -5.93 -17.51
C THR A 396 71.67 -4.41 -17.42
N GLY A 397 71.97 -3.82 -16.26
CA GLY A 397 71.82 -2.40 -15.99
C GLY A 397 70.36 -1.96 -15.88
N ARG A 398 69.41 -2.89 -15.70
CA ARG A 398 67.97 -2.60 -15.68
C ARG A 398 67.39 -2.69 -14.28
N CYS A 399 66.37 -1.88 -14.03
CA CYS A 399 65.60 -1.88 -12.80
C CYS A 399 64.14 -1.63 -13.13
N THR A 400 63.22 -2.44 -12.62
CA THR A 400 61.78 -2.28 -12.83
C THR A 400 61.07 -1.89 -11.55
N LEU A 401 60.19 -0.89 -11.64
CA LEU A 401 59.38 -0.42 -10.53
C LEU A 401 57.94 -0.18 -11.00
N THR A 402 57.00 -0.19 -10.06
CA THR A 402 55.59 0.09 -10.33
C THR A 402 55.23 1.48 -9.81
N PHE A 403 54.73 2.32 -10.72
CA PHE A 403 54.14 3.62 -10.41
C PHE A 403 52.62 3.50 -10.48
N THR A 404 51.90 3.95 -9.45
CA THR A 404 50.44 3.99 -9.49
C THR A 404 49.97 5.41 -9.77
N ALA A 405 49.21 5.57 -10.86
CA ALA A 405 48.67 6.87 -11.25
C ALA A 405 47.80 7.48 -10.14
N PRO A 406 47.89 8.78 -9.86
CA PRO A 406 47.05 9.45 -8.87
C PRO A 406 45.57 9.47 -9.25
N ASN A 407 44.72 9.78 -8.27
CA ASN A 407 43.37 10.26 -8.53
C ASN A 407 43.41 11.73 -9.01
N VAL A 408 42.71 12.03 -10.10
CA VAL A 408 42.76 13.33 -10.79
C VAL A 408 41.37 13.78 -11.22
N THR A 409 41.13 15.08 -11.19
CA THR A 409 39.89 15.71 -11.65
C THR A 409 39.95 16.14 -13.11
N ASP A 410 41.16 16.45 -13.59
CA ASP A 410 41.48 16.84 -14.96
C ASP A 410 42.56 15.95 -15.52
N ILE A 411 42.72 15.98 -16.85
CA ILE A 411 43.84 15.34 -17.54
C ILE A 411 45.14 15.87 -16.93
N THR A 412 45.87 14.99 -16.26
CA THR A 412 47.06 15.39 -15.50
C THR A 412 48.28 14.73 -16.08
N HIS A 413 49.27 15.54 -16.44
CA HIS A 413 50.56 15.06 -16.92
C HIS A 413 51.52 14.91 -15.74
N VAL A 414 51.67 13.68 -15.24
CA VAL A 414 52.58 13.37 -14.14
C VAL A 414 53.98 13.13 -14.71
N ARG A 415 54.93 14.00 -14.35
CA ARG A 415 56.34 13.80 -14.69
C ARG A 415 56.99 12.83 -13.68
N VAL A 416 57.32 11.63 -14.14
CA VAL A 416 58.06 10.62 -13.39
C VAL A 416 59.55 10.84 -13.65
N MET A 417 60.29 11.19 -12.60
CA MET A 417 61.72 11.45 -12.63
C MET A 417 62.48 10.30 -11.97
N VAL A 418 63.66 10.02 -12.49
CA VAL A 418 64.57 8.99 -11.99
C VAL A 418 65.90 9.63 -11.65
N LYS A 419 66.43 9.27 -10.49
CA LYS A 419 67.81 9.50 -10.09
C LYS A 419 68.53 8.15 -10.01
N ALA A 420 69.65 8.03 -10.71
CA ALA A 420 70.55 6.89 -10.59
C ALA A 420 71.88 7.33 -9.98
N SER A 421 72.40 6.57 -9.03
CA SER A 421 73.66 6.84 -8.35
C SER A 421 74.51 5.58 -8.22
N LYS A 422 75.82 5.72 -8.44
CA LYS A 422 76.80 4.66 -8.27
C LYS A 422 78.11 5.27 -7.80
N GLN A 423 78.74 4.66 -6.79
CA GLN A 423 80.07 5.10 -6.33
C GLN A 423 81.06 5.13 -7.50
N GLY A 424 81.81 6.22 -7.63
CA GLY A 424 82.76 6.44 -8.72
C GLY A 424 82.20 7.18 -9.94
N TYR A 425 80.91 7.50 -9.94
CA TYR A 425 80.25 8.26 -11.01
C TYR A 425 79.56 9.51 -10.47
N ALA A 426 79.35 10.48 -11.35
CA ALA A 426 78.34 11.51 -11.11
C ALA A 426 76.95 10.91 -11.37
N ASP A 427 75.95 11.35 -10.60
CA ASP A 427 74.58 10.87 -10.69
C ASP A 427 74.02 11.12 -12.09
N GLY A 428 73.21 10.18 -12.56
CA GLY A 428 72.45 10.32 -13.80
C GLY A 428 70.98 10.53 -13.48
N SER A 429 70.24 11.13 -14.42
CA SER A 429 68.80 11.29 -14.28
C SER A 429 68.10 11.18 -15.62
N ALA A 430 66.86 10.71 -15.60
CA ALA A 430 65.95 10.76 -16.72
C ALA A 430 64.54 11.10 -16.22
N HIS A 431 63.64 11.45 -17.13
CA HIS A 431 62.24 11.59 -16.80
C HIS A 431 61.36 11.18 -17.97
N GLU A 432 60.12 10.83 -17.68
CA GLU A 432 59.08 10.55 -18.66
C GLU A 432 57.72 11.02 -18.11
N TYR A 433 56.74 11.21 -18.99
CA TYR A 433 55.39 11.60 -18.58
C TYR A 433 54.41 10.43 -18.61
N VAL A 434 53.48 10.47 -17.65
CA VAL A 434 52.26 9.66 -17.65
C VAL A 434 51.09 10.63 -17.68
N THR A 435 50.29 10.56 -18.74
CA THR A 435 48.99 11.24 -18.85
C THR A 435 47.94 10.41 -18.11
N VAL A 436 47.38 10.99 -17.05
CA VAL A 436 46.36 10.36 -16.22
C VAL A 436 45.00 10.93 -16.58
N LEU A 437 44.07 10.05 -16.94
CA LEU A 437 42.72 10.41 -17.35
C LEU A 437 41.78 10.50 -16.12
N PRO A 438 40.97 11.56 -16.00
CA PRO A 438 39.99 11.68 -14.93
C PRO A 438 38.77 10.75 -15.16
N PRO A 439 38.09 10.30 -14.10
CA PRO A 439 36.85 9.53 -14.24
C PRO A 439 35.69 10.35 -14.78
N LEU A 440 34.72 9.65 -15.37
CA LEU A 440 33.36 10.15 -15.55
C LEU A 440 32.51 9.73 -14.34
N ASN A 441 31.55 10.57 -13.98
CA ASN A 441 30.51 10.21 -13.03
C ASN A 441 29.28 9.73 -13.79
N VAL A 442 28.93 8.45 -13.65
CA VAL A 442 27.83 7.80 -14.39
C VAL A 442 26.69 7.47 -13.43
N SER A 443 25.58 8.17 -13.57
CA SER A 443 24.33 7.92 -12.87
C SER A 443 23.39 7.15 -13.78
N VAL A 444 22.81 6.05 -13.27
CA VAL A 444 21.81 5.25 -13.98
C VAL A 444 20.58 5.21 -13.10
N ALA A 445 19.43 5.61 -13.64
CA ALA A 445 18.18 5.67 -12.91
C ALA A 445 17.02 5.17 -13.80
N THR A 446 15.97 4.68 -13.15
CA THR A 446 14.69 4.40 -13.78
C THR A 446 13.59 5.01 -12.90
N GLU A 447 12.51 5.47 -13.52
CA GLU A 447 11.33 5.92 -12.78
C GLU A 447 10.54 4.72 -12.22
N GLU A 448 10.60 3.58 -12.89
CA GLU A 448 9.85 2.37 -12.57
C GLU A 448 10.76 1.33 -11.92
N VAL A 449 10.94 1.44 -10.60
CA VAL A 449 11.72 0.44 -9.83
C VAL A 449 11.02 -0.93 -9.81
N ARG A 450 9.69 -0.95 -10.01
CA ARG A 450 8.87 -2.17 -10.08
C ARG A 450 8.09 -2.21 -11.38
N VAL A 451 8.37 -3.23 -12.18
CA VAL A 451 7.70 -3.49 -13.45
C VAL A 451 7.19 -4.92 -13.45
N TYR A 452 6.24 -5.21 -14.33
CA TYR A 452 5.74 -6.58 -14.53
C TYR A 452 6.38 -7.20 -15.77
N SER A 453 6.36 -8.54 -15.85
CA SER A 453 6.80 -9.29 -17.03
C SER A 453 6.36 -8.60 -18.32
N GLU A 454 7.28 -8.41 -19.28
CA GLU A 454 7.03 -7.80 -20.59
C GLU A 454 6.58 -6.33 -20.61
N GLU A 455 6.50 -5.64 -19.47
CA GLU A 455 6.32 -4.17 -19.46
C GLU A 455 7.58 -3.48 -20.03
N SER A 456 7.39 -2.33 -20.67
CA SER A 456 8.50 -1.52 -21.20
C SER A 456 9.17 -0.78 -20.06
N VAL A 457 10.48 -0.92 -19.94
CA VAL A 457 11.31 -0.26 -18.94
C VAL A 457 12.09 0.86 -19.59
N THR A 458 12.04 2.04 -19.00
CA THR A 458 12.87 3.18 -19.41
C THR A 458 14.00 3.41 -18.40
N VAL A 459 15.23 3.43 -18.90
CA VAL A 459 16.43 3.73 -18.11
C VAL A 459 17.04 5.03 -18.61
N THR A 460 17.23 5.99 -17.71
CA THR A 460 17.92 7.25 -17.96
C THR A 460 19.34 7.17 -17.41
N VAL A 461 20.31 7.41 -18.29
CA VAL A 461 21.73 7.52 -17.94
C VAL A 461 22.12 8.99 -17.98
N ARG A 462 22.73 9.49 -16.90
CA ARG A 462 23.32 10.82 -16.82
C ARG A 462 24.82 10.70 -16.59
N VAL A 463 25.60 11.33 -17.45
CA VAL A 463 27.07 11.35 -17.38
C VAL A 463 27.56 12.78 -17.16
N THR A 464 28.36 12.97 -16.12
CA THR A 464 29.02 14.24 -15.82
C THR A 464 30.53 14.05 -15.64
N ASP A 465 31.30 15.14 -15.74
CA ASP A 465 32.69 15.17 -15.32
C ASP A 465 32.80 15.15 -13.77
N THR A 466 34.03 15.21 -13.26
CA THR A 466 34.29 15.25 -11.81
C THR A 466 33.82 16.55 -11.13
N TYR A 467 33.52 17.59 -11.91
CA TYR A 467 32.96 18.86 -11.45
C TYR A 467 31.42 18.90 -11.48
N GLY A 468 30.78 17.85 -12.01
CA GLY A 468 29.33 17.77 -12.17
C GLY A 468 28.80 18.43 -13.45
N LYS A 469 29.67 18.86 -14.37
CA LYS A 469 29.25 19.38 -15.67
C LYS A 469 28.85 18.24 -16.61
N PRO A 470 27.76 18.38 -17.37
CA PRO A 470 27.33 17.35 -18.31
C PRO A 470 28.37 17.10 -19.40
N VAL A 471 28.58 15.83 -19.76
CA VAL A 471 29.52 15.44 -20.81
C VAL A 471 28.74 14.87 -22.00
N ALA A 472 28.81 15.57 -23.13
CA ALA A 472 28.13 15.20 -24.36
C ALA A 472 28.91 14.19 -25.20
N ASN A 473 28.18 13.44 -26.03
CA ASN A 473 28.73 12.45 -26.96
C ASN A 473 29.59 11.39 -26.26
N VAL A 474 29.21 10.95 -25.06
CA VAL A 474 29.82 9.81 -24.36
C VAL A 474 29.22 8.54 -24.92
N SER A 475 30.06 7.60 -25.38
CA SER A 475 29.61 6.30 -25.87
C SER A 475 29.18 5.44 -24.68
N LEU A 476 27.96 4.92 -24.73
CA LEU A 476 27.36 4.11 -23.68
C LEU A 476 27.08 2.72 -24.21
N HIS A 477 27.55 1.70 -23.50
CA HIS A 477 27.17 0.30 -23.73
C HIS A 477 26.36 -0.19 -22.53
N VAL A 478 25.17 -0.73 -22.78
CA VAL A 478 24.20 -1.11 -21.75
C VAL A 478 24.03 -2.63 -21.72
N TRP A 479 24.18 -3.22 -20.53
CA TRP A 479 23.90 -4.63 -20.26
C TRP A 479 22.78 -4.78 -19.24
N VAL A 480 21.94 -5.78 -19.46
CA VAL A 480 20.94 -6.26 -18.49
C VAL A 480 21.30 -7.71 -18.18
N ASP A 481 21.67 -8.01 -16.92
CA ASP A 481 22.13 -9.34 -16.46
C ASP A 481 23.09 -10.07 -17.43
N ASN A 482 24.15 -9.35 -17.85
CA ASN A 482 25.21 -9.78 -18.78
C ASN A 482 24.80 -9.95 -20.25
N GLN A 483 23.58 -9.62 -20.64
CA GLN A 483 23.19 -9.52 -22.05
C GLN A 483 23.33 -8.07 -22.52
N SER A 484 24.07 -7.87 -23.61
CA SER A 484 24.17 -6.55 -24.25
C SER A 484 22.84 -6.21 -24.90
N VAL A 485 22.26 -5.06 -24.57
CA VAL A 485 20.92 -4.68 -25.04
C VAL A 485 21.01 -3.56 -26.06
N GLU A 486 21.74 -2.48 -25.75
CA GLU A 486 21.75 -1.28 -26.57
C GLU A 486 23.06 -0.49 -26.43
N GLU A 487 23.40 0.26 -27.47
CA GLU A 487 24.49 1.23 -27.48
C GLU A 487 23.93 2.62 -27.81
N GLY A 488 24.47 3.66 -27.21
CA GLY A 488 23.98 5.02 -27.43
C GLY A 488 24.99 6.10 -27.06
N PHE A 489 24.60 7.35 -27.24
CA PHE A 489 25.42 8.51 -26.91
C PHE A 489 24.67 9.48 -26.03
N THR A 490 25.37 10.13 -25.11
CA THR A 490 24.79 11.26 -24.36
C THR A 490 24.58 12.49 -25.23
N ASP A 491 23.50 13.21 -24.98
CA ASP A 491 23.19 14.50 -25.60
C ASP A 491 24.02 15.67 -25.02
N ALA A 492 23.70 16.90 -25.41
CA ALA A 492 24.37 18.12 -24.91
C ALA A 492 24.23 18.34 -23.39
N PHE A 493 23.23 17.72 -22.76
CA PHE A 493 22.97 17.76 -21.33
C PHE A 493 23.56 16.54 -20.59
N GLY A 494 24.34 15.71 -21.29
CA GLY A 494 24.97 14.52 -20.72
C GLY A 494 23.97 13.40 -20.42
N ILE A 495 22.82 13.38 -21.08
CA ILE A 495 21.74 12.41 -20.83
C ILE A 495 21.57 11.48 -22.03
N ALA A 496 21.30 10.21 -21.75
CA ALA A 496 20.83 9.23 -22.73
C ALA A 496 19.69 8.39 -22.12
N VAL A 497 18.75 7.96 -22.96
CA VAL A 497 17.58 7.18 -22.53
C VAL A 497 17.53 5.89 -23.34
N PHE A 498 17.36 4.76 -22.64
CA PHE A 498 17.30 3.42 -23.20
C PHE A 498 15.98 2.77 -22.82
N ASN A 499 15.37 2.04 -23.76
CA ASN A 499 14.10 1.36 -23.54
C ASN A 499 14.23 -0.13 -23.88
N PHE A 500 13.78 -0.99 -22.98
CA PHE A 500 13.74 -2.44 -23.22
C PHE A 500 12.53 -3.08 -22.55
N ALA A 501 12.09 -4.24 -23.03
CA ALA A 501 11.02 -4.99 -22.38
C ALA A 501 11.58 -5.82 -21.21
N ALA A 502 10.90 -5.78 -20.06
CA ALA A 502 11.22 -6.67 -18.95
C ALA A 502 11.05 -8.13 -19.39
N PRO A 503 11.96 -9.05 -19.00
CA PRO A 503 11.83 -10.46 -19.34
C PRO A 503 10.59 -11.06 -18.68
N MET A 504 10.06 -12.10 -19.30
CA MET A 504 8.98 -12.87 -18.71
C MET A 504 9.48 -13.67 -17.51
N VAL A 505 8.86 -13.49 -16.35
CA VAL A 505 9.18 -14.21 -15.11
C VAL A 505 7.95 -14.83 -14.46
N TYR A 506 8.16 -15.92 -13.73
CA TYR A 506 7.14 -16.62 -12.92
C TYR A 506 7.39 -16.48 -11.41
N ASN A 507 8.49 -15.86 -11.02
CA ASN A 507 8.82 -15.46 -9.65
C ASN A 507 9.46 -14.07 -9.73
N PRO A 508 9.37 -13.22 -8.68
CA PRO A 508 10.04 -11.93 -8.67
C PRO A 508 11.54 -12.06 -8.99
N LEU A 509 12.05 -11.20 -9.86
CA LEU A 509 13.43 -11.18 -10.34
C LEU A 509 14.01 -9.78 -10.22
N ASN A 510 15.23 -9.66 -9.71
CA ASN A 510 15.96 -8.39 -9.69
C ASN A 510 16.90 -8.32 -10.89
N LEU A 511 16.59 -7.47 -11.87
CA LEU A 511 17.49 -7.20 -13.00
C LEU A 511 18.54 -6.17 -12.59
N THR A 512 19.79 -6.46 -12.91
CA THR A 512 20.86 -5.47 -12.81
C THR A 512 21.12 -4.85 -14.18
N VAL A 513 20.88 -3.55 -14.29
CA VAL A 513 21.31 -2.77 -15.45
C VAL A 513 22.70 -2.24 -15.16
N ARG A 514 23.65 -2.53 -16.05
CA ARG A 514 25.02 -2.02 -16.00
C ARG A 514 25.30 -1.20 -17.24
N VAL A 515 25.90 -0.03 -17.06
CA VAL A 515 26.29 0.86 -18.15
C VAL A 515 27.79 1.08 -18.09
N GLU A 516 28.47 0.94 -19.23
CA GLU A 516 29.85 1.37 -19.44
C GLU A 516 29.84 2.66 -20.24
N ALA A 517 30.55 3.66 -19.74
CA ALA A 517 30.73 4.95 -20.39
C ALA A 517 32.16 5.09 -20.87
N VAL A 518 32.31 5.42 -22.17
CA VAL A 518 33.60 5.59 -22.84
C VAL A 518 33.62 6.94 -23.56
N LYS A 519 34.62 7.75 -23.27
CA LYS A 519 34.88 9.03 -23.92
C LYS A 519 36.37 9.26 -24.03
N GLU A 520 36.83 9.75 -25.18
CA GLU A 520 38.23 10.15 -25.36
C GLU A 520 38.63 11.14 -24.26
N LEU A 521 39.86 11.00 -23.75
CA LEU A 521 40.42 11.82 -22.67
C LEU A 521 39.75 11.67 -21.30
N TYR A 522 38.86 10.69 -21.12
CA TYR A 522 38.33 10.28 -19.83
C TYR A 522 38.63 8.81 -19.56
N ALA A 523 38.76 8.47 -18.28
CA ALA A 523 38.86 7.10 -17.84
C ALA A 523 37.52 6.39 -18.04
N LYS A 524 37.59 5.11 -18.43
CA LYS A 524 36.40 4.26 -18.58
C LYS A 524 35.68 4.17 -17.23
N SER A 525 34.37 4.41 -17.25
CA SER A 525 33.57 4.51 -16.03
C SER A 525 32.29 3.70 -16.14
N PHE A 526 31.70 3.34 -15.00
CA PHE A 526 30.54 2.46 -14.95
C PHE A 526 29.46 3.01 -14.02
N GLY A 527 28.20 2.72 -14.35
CA GLY A 527 27.05 2.97 -13.49
C GLY A 527 26.12 1.76 -13.47
N THR A 528 25.34 1.60 -12.41
CA THR A 528 24.38 0.50 -12.28
C THR A 528 23.06 0.96 -11.65
N CYS A 529 21.97 0.27 -11.98
CA CYS A 529 20.72 0.34 -11.23
C CYS A 529 20.06 -1.05 -11.14
N LEU A 530 19.10 -1.19 -10.23
CA LEU A 530 18.34 -2.41 -10.00
C LEU A 530 16.87 -2.18 -10.35
N ILE A 531 16.23 -3.18 -10.95
CA ILE A 531 14.82 -3.16 -11.35
C ILE A 531 14.18 -4.45 -10.88
N GLU A 532 13.08 -4.36 -10.14
CA GLU A 532 12.31 -5.52 -9.67
C GLU A 532 11.24 -5.86 -10.72
N VAL A 533 11.32 -7.06 -11.29
CA VAL A 533 10.33 -7.58 -12.24
C VAL A 533 9.42 -8.55 -11.50
N TYR A 534 8.13 -8.29 -11.52
CA TYR A 534 7.10 -9.14 -10.93
C TYR A 534 6.33 -9.92 -12.01
N PRO A 535 5.92 -11.16 -11.72
CA PRO A 535 5.04 -11.89 -12.61
C PRO A 535 3.66 -11.23 -12.75
N ARG A 536 3.01 -11.38 -13.91
CA ARG A 536 1.61 -10.99 -14.09
C ARG A 536 0.69 -12.08 -13.54
N GLU A 537 0.04 -11.89 -12.39
CA GLU A 537 -0.85 -12.89 -11.78
C GLU A 537 -2.32 -12.68 -12.18
N LEU A 538 -2.96 -13.72 -12.73
CA LEU A 538 -4.37 -13.66 -13.07
C LEU A 538 -5.24 -13.66 -11.81
N LYS A 539 -6.20 -12.74 -11.76
CA LYS A 539 -7.26 -12.71 -10.75
C LYS A 539 -8.52 -13.31 -11.33
N VAL A 540 -9.01 -14.38 -10.72
CA VAL A 540 -10.28 -15.02 -11.09
C VAL A 540 -11.38 -14.54 -10.15
N VAL A 541 -12.50 -14.10 -10.71
CA VAL A 541 -13.73 -13.81 -9.97
C VAL A 541 -14.80 -14.75 -10.48
N LEU A 542 -15.37 -15.53 -9.57
CA LEU A 542 -16.37 -16.55 -9.89
C LEU A 542 -17.60 -16.32 -9.02
N TYR A 543 -18.77 -16.19 -9.64
CA TYR A 543 -20.03 -16.17 -8.90
C TYR A 543 -21.18 -16.80 -9.71
N PRO A 544 -22.14 -17.45 -9.04
CA PRO A 544 -23.35 -17.96 -9.65
C PRO A 544 -24.41 -16.85 -9.79
N GLU A 545 -25.22 -16.90 -10.84
CA GLU A 545 -26.42 -16.07 -11.00
C GLU A 545 -27.42 -16.33 -9.86
N LYS A 546 -27.61 -17.61 -9.50
CA LYS A 546 -28.39 -18.05 -8.34
C LYS A 546 -27.49 -18.89 -7.42
N PRO A 547 -27.13 -18.39 -6.22
CA PRO A 547 -26.31 -19.16 -5.28
C PRO A 547 -27.07 -20.33 -4.65
N GLU A 548 -28.39 -20.37 -4.79
CA GLU A 548 -29.25 -21.44 -4.34
C GLU A 548 -30.21 -21.84 -5.45
N ILE A 549 -30.26 -23.15 -5.75
CA ILE A 549 -31.14 -23.74 -6.77
C ILE A 549 -31.84 -24.96 -6.19
N MET A 550 -33.00 -25.32 -6.74
CA MET A 550 -33.66 -26.57 -6.38
C MET A 550 -33.05 -27.75 -7.13
N SER A 551 -33.33 -28.95 -6.63
CA SER A 551 -33.02 -30.20 -7.32
C SER A 551 -33.57 -30.17 -8.76
N GLU A 552 -32.75 -30.60 -9.72
CA GLU A 552 -33.06 -30.59 -11.16
C GLU A 552 -33.17 -29.19 -11.81
N GLU A 553 -32.84 -28.11 -11.08
CA GLU A 553 -32.68 -26.78 -11.67
C GLU A 553 -31.23 -26.52 -12.10
N TYR A 554 -31.00 -25.34 -12.68
CA TYR A 554 -29.68 -24.89 -13.09
C TYR A 554 -29.42 -23.44 -12.66
N THR A 555 -28.15 -23.08 -12.55
CA THR A 555 -27.69 -21.70 -12.47
C THR A 555 -26.64 -21.44 -13.54
N ARG A 556 -26.54 -20.20 -14.01
CA ARG A 556 -25.38 -19.75 -14.78
C ARG A 556 -24.25 -19.40 -13.82
N LEU A 557 -23.04 -19.73 -14.22
CA LEU A 557 -21.79 -19.36 -13.56
C LEU A 557 -21.10 -18.33 -14.44
N PHE A 558 -20.73 -17.21 -13.84
CA PHE A 558 -19.93 -16.19 -14.49
C PHE A 558 -18.52 -16.22 -13.93
N VAL A 559 -17.56 -16.56 -14.79
CA VAL A 559 -16.13 -16.49 -14.47
C VAL A 559 -15.57 -15.27 -15.17
N TYR A 560 -14.92 -14.40 -14.42
CA TYR A 560 -14.18 -13.27 -14.96
C TYR A 560 -12.71 -13.41 -14.62
N VAL A 561 -11.85 -13.13 -15.59
CA VAL A 561 -10.39 -13.17 -15.44
C VAL A 561 -9.85 -11.78 -15.70
N TYR A 562 -9.12 -11.25 -14.73
CA TYR A 562 -8.55 -9.90 -14.75
C TYR A 562 -7.06 -9.89 -14.44
N TRP A 563 -6.37 -8.84 -14.88
CA TRP A 563 -5.04 -8.47 -14.37
C TRP A 563 -5.01 -6.94 -14.20
N LYS A 564 -4.65 -6.45 -13.00
CA LYS A 564 -4.75 -5.02 -12.62
C LYS A 564 -6.08 -4.37 -13.04
N ASP A 565 -7.19 -5.07 -12.78
CA ASP A 565 -8.57 -4.66 -13.11
C ASP A 565 -8.91 -4.59 -14.61
N GLU A 566 -7.97 -4.91 -15.50
CA GLU A 566 -8.22 -5.05 -16.94
C GLU A 566 -8.67 -6.47 -17.29
N PRO A 567 -9.70 -6.64 -18.14
CA PRO A 567 -10.19 -7.96 -18.54
C PRO A 567 -9.15 -8.69 -19.41
N VAL A 568 -8.93 -9.96 -19.10
CA VAL A 568 -7.99 -10.80 -19.85
C VAL A 568 -8.78 -11.71 -20.79
N SER A 569 -8.78 -11.38 -22.08
CA SER A 569 -9.40 -12.22 -23.12
C SER A 569 -8.57 -13.46 -23.43
N GLU A 570 -9.22 -14.51 -23.96
CA GLU A 570 -8.58 -15.76 -24.37
C GLU A 570 -7.80 -16.48 -23.25
N ALA A 571 -8.10 -16.20 -21.98
CA ALA A 571 -7.61 -16.99 -20.85
C ALA A 571 -8.36 -18.32 -20.82
N ASN A 572 -7.63 -19.44 -20.72
CA ASN A 572 -8.23 -20.77 -20.63
C ASN A 572 -8.65 -21.05 -19.18
N VAL A 573 -9.95 -21.08 -18.95
CA VAL A 573 -10.55 -21.37 -17.65
C VAL A 573 -10.98 -22.83 -17.60
N SER A 574 -10.55 -23.55 -16.57
CA SER A 574 -10.99 -24.91 -16.25
C SER A 574 -11.85 -24.90 -14.99
N LEU A 575 -12.98 -25.60 -15.03
CA LEU A 575 -13.94 -25.71 -13.93
C LEU A 575 -13.93 -27.11 -13.33
N SER A 576 -13.99 -27.19 -12.01
CA SER A 576 -14.17 -28.44 -11.28
C SER A 576 -15.15 -28.29 -10.12
N SER A 577 -15.69 -29.42 -9.66
CA SER A 577 -16.64 -29.46 -8.54
C SER A 577 -16.35 -30.64 -7.62
N ASN A 578 -16.56 -30.46 -6.32
CA ASN A 578 -16.47 -31.54 -5.33
C ASN A 578 -17.67 -32.51 -5.34
N ALA A 579 -18.71 -32.23 -6.13
CA ALA A 579 -19.96 -32.98 -6.18
C ALA A 579 -20.34 -33.39 -7.62
N SER A 580 -19.35 -33.78 -8.43
CA SER A 580 -19.52 -34.13 -9.86
C SER A 580 -20.57 -35.21 -10.15
N ASP A 581 -20.90 -36.05 -9.18
CA ASP A 581 -21.94 -37.06 -9.32
C ASP A 581 -23.36 -36.47 -9.27
N TYR A 582 -23.51 -35.28 -8.70
CA TYR A 582 -24.79 -34.60 -8.45
C TYR A 582 -24.96 -33.31 -9.26
N VAL A 583 -23.90 -32.80 -9.89
CA VAL A 583 -23.97 -31.63 -10.77
C VAL A 583 -23.20 -31.87 -12.06
N SER A 584 -23.60 -31.20 -13.13
CA SER A 584 -22.89 -31.21 -14.41
C SER A 584 -22.72 -29.80 -14.97
N PHE A 585 -21.52 -29.52 -15.49
CA PHE A 585 -21.24 -28.31 -16.24
C PHE A 585 -21.59 -28.48 -17.72
N SER A 586 -22.07 -27.43 -18.38
CA SER A 586 -22.22 -27.43 -19.85
C SER A 586 -20.88 -27.57 -20.58
N LEU A 587 -19.81 -27.03 -19.99
CA LEU A 587 -18.41 -27.11 -20.44
C LEU A 587 -17.50 -27.19 -19.20
N THR A 588 -16.48 -28.04 -19.23
CA THR A 588 -15.48 -28.15 -18.14
C THR A 588 -14.27 -27.25 -18.35
N SER A 589 -14.11 -26.69 -19.55
CA SER A 589 -13.14 -25.62 -19.83
C SER A 589 -13.58 -24.74 -21.00
N GLY A 590 -13.05 -23.52 -21.07
CA GLY A 590 -13.37 -22.56 -22.13
C GLY A 590 -12.46 -21.33 -22.10
N LEU A 591 -12.46 -20.58 -23.20
CA LEU A 591 -11.73 -19.32 -23.31
C LEU A 591 -12.62 -18.15 -22.88
N THR A 592 -12.03 -17.18 -22.19
CA THR A 592 -12.70 -15.91 -21.90
C THR A 592 -12.90 -15.06 -23.16
N ASP A 593 -13.98 -14.29 -23.20
CA ASP A 593 -14.27 -13.33 -24.26
C ASP A 593 -13.43 -12.03 -24.14
N LEU A 594 -13.68 -11.05 -25.02
CA LEU A 594 -13.03 -9.72 -24.99
C LEU A 594 -13.23 -8.94 -23.68
N TYR A 595 -14.21 -9.31 -22.86
CA TYR A 595 -14.48 -8.72 -21.54
C TYR A 595 -13.94 -9.60 -20.40
N GLY A 596 -13.09 -10.59 -20.71
CA GLY A 596 -12.50 -11.49 -19.73
C GLY A 596 -13.52 -12.45 -19.13
N LYS A 597 -14.70 -12.63 -19.75
CA LYS A 597 -15.81 -13.41 -19.20
C LYS A 597 -15.92 -14.79 -19.85
N LEU A 598 -16.18 -15.82 -19.05
CA LEU A 598 -16.66 -17.12 -19.47
C LEU A 598 -17.99 -17.42 -18.75
N GLU A 599 -19.02 -17.81 -19.52
CA GLU A 599 -20.34 -18.19 -19.00
C GLU A 599 -20.56 -19.69 -19.16
N VAL A 600 -20.86 -20.38 -18.05
CA VAL A 600 -21.08 -21.84 -18.02
C VAL A 600 -22.35 -22.15 -17.25
N VAL A 601 -23.15 -23.12 -17.70
CA VAL A 601 -24.34 -23.58 -16.97
C VAL A 601 -23.94 -24.72 -16.04
N LEU A 602 -24.32 -24.60 -14.76
CA LEU A 602 -24.26 -25.67 -13.77
C LEU A 602 -25.68 -26.21 -13.55
N ALA A 603 -25.94 -27.45 -13.94
CA ALA A 603 -27.21 -28.13 -13.71
C ALA A 603 -27.11 -29.09 -12.53
N ALA A 604 -28.04 -29.01 -11.58
CA ALA A 604 -28.18 -29.96 -10.51
C ALA A 604 -28.96 -31.19 -10.96
N ARG A 605 -28.60 -32.36 -10.44
CA ARG A 605 -29.36 -33.60 -10.58
C ARG A 605 -30.39 -33.73 -9.47
N GLN A 606 -31.14 -34.83 -9.51
CA GLN A 606 -32.05 -35.20 -8.44
C GLN A 606 -31.28 -35.47 -7.14
N ILE A 607 -31.71 -34.83 -6.03
CA ILE A 607 -31.14 -35.03 -4.69
C ILE A 607 -32.26 -35.17 -3.65
N THR A 608 -31.97 -35.88 -2.58
CA THR A 608 -32.92 -36.16 -1.48
C THR A 608 -32.53 -35.49 -0.15
N ALA A 609 -31.40 -34.78 -0.12
CA ALA A 609 -30.92 -34.02 1.03
C ALA A 609 -30.19 -32.76 0.53
N ASN A 610 -30.07 -31.73 1.38
CA ASN A 610 -29.35 -30.50 1.04
C ASN A 610 -27.91 -30.80 0.63
N LEU A 611 -27.47 -30.25 -0.49
CA LEU A 611 -26.12 -30.41 -1.03
C LEU A 611 -25.44 -29.04 -1.16
N THR A 612 -24.20 -28.91 -0.67
CA THR A 612 -23.36 -27.73 -0.92
C THR A 612 -22.27 -28.10 -1.92
N VAL A 613 -22.32 -27.46 -3.08
CA VAL A 613 -21.41 -27.70 -4.20
C VAL A 613 -20.33 -26.63 -4.18
N LEU A 614 -19.07 -27.03 -4.00
CA LEU A 614 -17.92 -26.16 -4.17
C LEU A 614 -17.51 -26.21 -5.65
N VAL A 615 -17.60 -25.08 -6.33
CA VAL A 615 -17.13 -24.91 -7.71
C VAL A 615 -15.82 -24.17 -7.69
N ASN A 616 -14.79 -24.73 -8.33
CA ASN A 616 -13.47 -24.12 -8.46
C ASN A 616 -13.20 -23.76 -9.93
N ALA A 617 -12.60 -22.60 -10.16
CA ALA A 617 -12.18 -22.11 -11.46
C ALA A 617 -10.68 -21.80 -11.45
N VAL A 618 -9.94 -22.40 -12.37
CA VAL A 618 -8.50 -22.12 -12.60
C VAL A 618 -8.35 -21.51 -13.98
N ALA A 619 -7.78 -20.30 -14.06
CA ALA A 619 -7.47 -19.61 -15.30
C ALA A 619 -5.98 -19.71 -15.62
N VAL A 620 -5.66 -20.04 -16.87
CA VAL A 620 -4.30 -20.15 -17.40
C VAL A 620 -4.18 -19.31 -18.66
N LYS A 621 -3.10 -18.52 -18.76
CA LYS A 621 -2.74 -17.80 -19.97
C LYS A 621 -1.22 -17.69 -20.08
N GLU A 622 -0.66 -17.94 -21.25
CA GLU A 622 0.75 -17.70 -21.51
C GLU A 622 1.10 -16.23 -21.22
N GLY A 623 2.23 -15.97 -20.57
CA GLY A 623 2.57 -14.63 -20.07
C GLY A 623 2.15 -14.35 -18.62
N TYR A 624 1.34 -15.22 -18.00
CA TYR A 624 0.76 -14.99 -16.67
C TYR A 624 0.97 -16.16 -15.69
N ILE A 625 0.98 -15.86 -14.40
CA ILE A 625 0.74 -16.84 -13.34
C ILE A 625 -0.75 -17.18 -13.31
N ASN A 626 -1.04 -18.47 -13.16
CA ASN A 626 -2.39 -18.99 -13.10
C ASN A 626 -3.18 -18.36 -11.95
N GLY A 627 -4.43 -18.02 -12.22
CA GLY A 627 -5.36 -17.54 -11.21
C GLY A 627 -6.32 -18.64 -10.79
N GLU A 628 -6.71 -18.67 -9.52
CA GLU A 628 -7.68 -19.63 -9.00
C GLU A 628 -8.67 -18.94 -8.07
N ASN A 629 -9.94 -19.29 -8.18
CA ASN A 629 -10.97 -18.88 -7.23
C ASN A 629 -12.12 -19.88 -7.20
N TRP A 630 -12.89 -19.86 -6.11
CA TRP A 630 -13.97 -20.81 -5.88
C TRP A 630 -15.24 -20.11 -5.37
N THR A 631 -16.38 -20.76 -5.53
CA THR A 631 -17.68 -20.33 -4.99
C THR A 631 -18.52 -21.53 -4.55
N TYR A 632 -19.56 -21.28 -3.77
CA TYR A 632 -20.56 -22.28 -3.44
C TYR A 632 -21.83 -22.11 -4.27
N VAL A 633 -22.47 -23.24 -4.58
CA VAL A 633 -23.87 -23.32 -5.01
C VAL A 633 -24.59 -24.30 -4.09
N HIS A 634 -25.66 -23.87 -3.44
CA HIS A 634 -26.48 -24.70 -2.58
C HIS A 634 -27.62 -25.31 -3.41
N VAL A 635 -27.78 -26.63 -3.32
CA VAL A 635 -28.87 -27.34 -3.97
C VAL A 635 -29.80 -27.87 -2.89
N ARG A 636 -31.07 -27.45 -2.92
CA ARG A 636 -32.11 -27.95 -2.00
C ARG A 636 -32.93 -29.08 -2.65
N PRO A 637 -33.28 -30.13 -1.90
CA PRO A 637 -34.23 -31.13 -2.38
C PRO A 637 -35.64 -30.53 -2.46
N LYS A 638 -36.48 -31.05 -3.36
CA LYS A 638 -37.91 -30.74 -3.37
C LYS A 638 -38.59 -31.57 -2.28
N ILE A 639 -39.20 -30.95 -1.27
CA ILE A 639 -39.83 -31.65 -0.13
C ILE A 639 -41.35 -31.50 -0.23
N LEU A 640 -42.09 -32.60 -0.12
CA LEU A 640 -43.55 -32.56 -0.09
C LEU A 640 -44.05 -32.12 1.29
N SER A 641 -44.86 -31.07 1.31
CA SER A 641 -45.68 -30.67 2.45
C SER A 641 -47.06 -31.34 2.32
N VAL A 642 -47.53 -31.96 3.40
CA VAL A 642 -48.82 -32.66 3.44
C VAL A 642 -49.71 -31.97 4.46
N ASN A 643 -50.84 -31.44 4.01
CA ASN A 643 -51.85 -30.83 4.85
C ASN A 643 -53.12 -31.68 4.82
N VAL A 644 -53.63 -32.04 6.00
CA VAL A 644 -54.78 -32.95 6.13
C VAL A 644 -55.91 -32.20 6.82
N VAL A 645 -57.09 -32.23 6.20
CA VAL A 645 -58.33 -31.69 6.75
C VAL A 645 -59.35 -32.83 6.84
N VAL A 646 -59.91 -33.02 8.03
CA VAL A 646 -60.92 -34.05 8.28
C VAL A 646 -62.26 -33.37 8.52
N ASP A 647 -63.32 -33.81 7.85
CA ASP A 647 -64.66 -33.21 7.95
C ASP A 647 -65.19 -33.18 9.39
N ARG A 648 -64.82 -34.18 10.20
CA ARG A 648 -65.12 -34.28 11.62
C ARG A 648 -64.12 -35.19 12.34
N GLU A 649 -63.75 -34.83 13.56
CA GLU A 649 -62.74 -35.56 14.34
C GLU A 649 -63.28 -36.81 15.04
N LEU A 650 -64.61 -37.01 15.04
CA LEU A 650 -65.29 -38.15 15.63
C LEU A 650 -65.69 -39.16 14.55
N LEU A 651 -65.10 -40.36 14.59
CA LEU A 651 -65.47 -41.51 13.79
C LEU A 651 -66.51 -42.36 14.54
N VAL A 652 -67.64 -42.66 13.91
CA VAL A 652 -68.65 -43.58 14.46
C VAL A 652 -68.75 -44.77 13.52
N THR A 653 -68.77 -46.00 14.07
CA THR A 653 -68.91 -47.21 13.25
C THR A 653 -70.06 -47.10 12.26
N ASP A 654 -69.82 -47.50 11.00
CA ASP A 654 -70.77 -47.49 9.89
C ASP A 654 -71.24 -46.09 9.43
N GLU A 655 -70.60 -45.03 9.91
CA GLU A 655 -70.69 -43.70 9.33
C GLU A 655 -69.44 -43.34 8.51
N GLU A 656 -69.65 -42.73 7.35
CA GLU A 656 -68.56 -42.27 6.49
C GLU A 656 -68.03 -40.90 6.94
N VAL A 657 -66.72 -40.72 6.88
CA VAL A 657 -66.03 -39.45 7.14
C VAL A 657 -65.08 -39.14 6.00
N LYS A 658 -65.19 -37.94 5.43
CA LYS A 658 -64.30 -37.49 4.36
C LYS A 658 -63.01 -36.93 4.94
N VAL A 659 -61.90 -37.23 4.28
CA VAL A 659 -60.58 -36.67 4.56
C VAL A 659 -60.05 -36.05 3.28
N ASP A 660 -59.82 -34.76 3.29
CA ASP A 660 -59.21 -34.03 2.19
C ASP A 660 -57.73 -33.78 2.52
N VAL A 661 -56.85 -34.13 1.58
CA VAL A 661 -55.41 -33.97 1.69
C VAL A 661 -54.93 -33.04 0.59
N HIS A 662 -54.18 -32.01 0.96
CA HIS A 662 -53.48 -31.13 0.03
C HIS A 662 -51.97 -31.40 0.11
N VAL A 663 -51.35 -31.62 -1.04
CA VAL A 663 -49.90 -31.82 -1.18
C VAL A 663 -49.31 -30.72 -2.03
N GLU A 664 -48.32 -30.02 -1.47
CA GLU A 664 -47.61 -28.92 -2.12
C GLU A 664 -46.10 -29.01 -1.90
N CYS A 665 -45.32 -28.31 -2.71
CA CYS A 665 -43.90 -28.09 -2.51
C CYS A 665 -43.63 -26.58 -2.66
N GLU A 666 -43.15 -25.93 -1.59
CA GLU A 666 -42.89 -24.48 -1.56
C GLU A 666 -44.10 -23.63 -2.03
N GLY A 667 -45.32 -24.03 -1.64
CA GLY A 667 -46.57 -23.34 -1.99
C GLY A 667 -47.11 -23.63 -3.39
N VAL A 668 -46.46 -24.51 -4.16
CA VAL A 668 -46.95 -24.97 -5.47
C VAL A 668 -47.63 -26.33 -5.31
N PRO A 669 -48.91 -26.49 -5.70
CA PRO A 669 -49.60 -27.76 -5.64
C PRO A 669 -48.92 -28.86 -6.47
N VAL A 670 -48.83 -30.07 -5.93
CA VAL A 670 -48.14 -31.19 -6.58
C VAL A 670 -49.16 -32.19 -7.12
N GLU A 671 -49.34 -32.23 -8.44
CA GLU A 671 -50.18 -33.21 -9.13
C GLU A 671 -49.60 -34.63 -9.11
N ASN A 672 -50.44 -35.67 -9.09
CA ASN A 672 -50.08 -37.08 -9.15
C ASN A 672 -49.11 -37.54 -8.05
N ALA A 673 -49.08 -36.89 -6.89
CA ALA A 673 -48.42 -37.40 -5.70
C ALA A 673 -49.21 -38.60 -5.16
N ASN A 674 -48.52 -39.71 -4.89
CA ASN A 674 -49.10 -40.91 -4.29
C ASN A 674 -49.32 -40.66 -2.79
N VAL A 675 -50.57 -40.46 -2.39
CA VAL A 675 -50.95 -40.23 -1.00
C VAL A 675 -51.47 -41.54 -0.41
N THR A 676 -50.80 -42.01 0.65
CA THR A 676 -51.19 -43.18 1.42
C THR A 676 -51.71 -42.76 2.78
N LEU A 677 -52.93 -43.17 3.12
CA LEU A 677 -53.56 -42.95 4.42
C LEU A 677 -53.61 -44.27 5.18
N HIS A 678 -53.03 -44.30 6.37
CA HIS A 678 -53.04 -45.47 7.25
C HIS A 678 -53.60 -45.12 8.63
N LEU A 679 -54.44 -46.00 9.18
CA LEU A 679 -54.92 -45.90 10.57
C LEU A 679 -54.23 -46.97 11.42
N ASN A 680 -53.91 -46.65 12.67
CA ASN A 680 -53.31 -47.58 13.63
C ASN A 680 -54.31 -48.62 14.19
N ILE A 681 -55.08 -49.26 13.31
CA ILE A 681 -56.09 -50.28 13.65
C ILE A 681 -55.68 -51.57 12.95
N SER A 682 -55.67 -52.68 13.69
CA SER A 682 -55.09 -53.97 13.27
C SER A 682 -55.61 -54.50 11.92
N ASP A 683 -56.89 -54.25 11.63
CA ASP A 683 -57.56 -54.76 10.43
C ASP A 683 -57.80 -53.68 9.36
N PHE A 684 -57.18 -52.49 9.49
CA PHE A 684 -57.34 -51.41 8.51
C PHE A 684 -56.28 -51.47 7.41
N THR A 685 -56.72 -51.70 6.17
CA THR A 685 -55.87 -51.61 4.98
C THR A 685 -55.69 -50.14 4.59
N SER A 686 -54.44 -49.72 4.40
CA SER A 686 -54.15 -48.35 3.96
C SER A 686 -54.89 -47.99 2.68
N LEU A 687 -55.42 -46.78 2.63
CA LEU A 687 -56.04 -46.23 1.43
C LEU A 687 -54.99 -45.49 0.61
N ILE A 688 -55.15 -45.52 -0.71
CA ILE A 688 -54.24 -44.87 -1.65
C ILE A 688 -55.05 -44.00 -2.61
N ALA A 689 -54.63 -42.76 -2.79
CA ALA A 689 -55.16 -41.85 -3.80
C ALA A 689 -54.02 -41.03 -4.41
N PHE A 690 -54.25 -40.50 -5.61
CA PHE A 690 -53.32 -39.57 -6.26
C PHE A 690 -53.90 -38.17 -6.23
N THR A 691 -53.04 -37.17 -6.03
CA THR A 691 -53.46 -35.77 -6.08
C THR A 691 -53.82 -35.34 -7.50
N ASN A 692 -54.82 -34.46 -7.64
CA ASN A 692 -55.17 -33.81 -8.89
C ASN A 692 -54.25 -32.60 -9.20
N ALA A 693 -54.53 -31.86 -10.29
CA ALA A 693 -53.76 -30.69 -10.69
C ALA A 693 -53.66 -29.59 -9.60
N ASP A 694 -54.65 -29.52 -8.70
CA ASP A 694 -54.69 -28.60 -7.57
C ASP A 694 -54.01 -29.17 -6.30
N GLY A 695 -53.30 -30.30 -6.42
CA GLY A 695 -52.59 -30.94 -5.30
C GLY A 695 -53.50 -31.67 -4.31
N ASN A 696 -54.78 -31.88 -4.65
CA ASN A 696 -55.77 -32.41 -3.71
C ASN A 696 -56.06 -33.91 -3.94
N ALA A 697 -56.14 -34.67 -2.85
CA ALA A 697 -56.59 -36.05 -2.81
C ALA A 697 -57.65 -36.22 -1.71
N THR A 698 -58.75 -36.93 -2.01
CA THR A 698 -59.86 -37.13 -1.07
C THR A 698 -59.99 -38.62 -0.74
N PHE A 699 -60.18 -38.92 0.54
CA PHE A 699 -60.47 -40.26 1.05
C PHE A 699 -61.83 -40.28 1.75
N THR A 700 -62.49 -41.44 1.72
CA THR A 700 -63.67 -41.72 2.54
C THR A 700 -63.31 -42.81 3.55
N LEU A 701 -63.41 -42.49 4.83
CA LEU A 701 -63.17 -43.41 5.93
C LEU A 701 -64.49 -43.99 6.43
N ASN A 702 -64.51 -45.32 6.58
CA ASN A 702 -65.52 -46.03 7.33
C ASN A 702 -64.81 -47.09 8.16
N VAL A 703 -64.91 -46.97 9.48
CA VAL A 703 -64.09 -47.73 10.42
C VAL A 703 -64.98 -48.27 11.53
N ALA A 704 -64.93 -49.58 11.76
CA ALA A 704 -65.62 -50.22 12.87
C ALA A 704 -64.68 -50.40 14.06
N VAL A 705 -65.06 -49.86 15.22
CA VAL A 705 -64.26 -49.96 16.47
C VAL A 705 -65.03 -50.67 17.59
N PRO A 706 -64.36 -51.49 18.44
CA PRO A 706 -65.04 -52.29 19.45
C PRO A 706 -65.44 -51.49 20.71
N CYS A 707 -64.74 -50.39 20.99
CA CYS A 707 -64.98 -49.50 22.12
C CYS A 707 -64.43 -48.10 21.79
N ASP A 708 -64.75 -47.11 22.63
CA ASP A 708 -64.20 -45.76 22.53
C ASP A 708 -62.66 -45.83 22.55
N MET A 709 -62.01 -45.34 21.49
CA MET A 709 -60.55 -45.34 21.37
C MET A 709 -60.03 -44.18 20.52
N ALA A 710 -58.79 -43.76 20.78
CA ALA A 710 -58.10 -42.81 19.92
C ALA A 710 -57.44 -43.54 18.73
N VAL A 711 -57.59 -42.97 17.54
CA VAL A 711 -57.06 -43.51 16.28
C VAL A 711 -56.10 -42.50 15.67
N ASN A 712 -54.86 -42.91 15.43
CA ASN A 712 -53.87 -42.10 14.73
C ASN A 712 -53.93 -42.41 13.23
N MET A 713 -54.25 -41.37 12.46
CA MET A 713 -54.16 -41.36 11.01
C MET A 713 -52.80 -40.83 10.59
N THR A 714 -52.03 -41.65 9.89
CA THR A 714 -50.79 -41.23 9.24
C THR A 714 -51.04 -41.09 7.75
N VAL A 715 -50.84 -39.88 7.22
CA VAL A 715 -50.94 -39.58 5.79
C VAL A 715 -49.54 -39.31 5.26
N LYS A 716 -49.12 -40.07 4.26
CA LYS A 716 -47.81 -39.94 3.61
C LYS A 716 -48.01 -39.61 2.14
N ALA A 717 -47.25 -38.66 1.61
CA ALA A 717 -47.23 -38.35 0.18
C ALA A 717 -45.85 -38.66 -0.40
N GLN A 718 -45.83 -39.42 -1.50
CA GLN A 718 -44.62 -39.79 -2.21
C GLN A 718 -44.74 -39.45 -3.70
N LYS A 719 -43.67 -38.90 -4.29
CA LYS A 719 -43.57 -38.65 -5.73
C LYS A 719 -42.10 -38.71 -6.14
N GLU A 720 -41.82 -39.34 -7.28
CA GLU A 720 -40.48 -39.32 -7.86
C GLU A 720 -40.02 -37.87 -8.10
N GLY A 721 -38.77 -37.55 -7.77
CA GLY A 721 -38.25 -36.18 -7.77
C GLY A 721 -38.41 -35.43 -6.44
N TYR A 722 -39.15 -35.97 -5.47
CA TYR A 722 -39.44 -35.32 -4.20
C TYR A 722 -39.08 -36.19 -2.99
N VAL A 723 -38.74 -35.53 -1.88
CA VAL A 723 -38.64 -36.15 -0.55
C VAL A 723 -40.05 -36.35 0.01
N GLU A 724 -40.31 -37.52 0.59
CA GLU A 724 -41.60 -37.91 1.17
C GLU A 724 -42.07 -36.92 2.24
N GLY A 725 -43.35 -36.53 2.17
CA GLY A 725 -44.03 -35.74 3.18
C GLY A 725 -44.91 -36.61 4.08
N CYS A 726 -45.05 -36.27 5.36
CA CYS A 726 -45.84 -37.02 6.33
C CYS A 726 -46.59 -36.09 7.27
N HIS A 727 -47.87 -36.37 7.52
CA HIS A 727 -48.71 -35.68 8.49
C HIS A 727 -49.47 -36.70 9.35
N VAL A 728 -49.57 -36.48 10.66
CA VAL A 728 -50.30 -37.36 11.59
C VAL A 728 -51.43 -36.59 12.25
N VAL A 729 -52.65 -37.15 12.21
CA VAL A 729 -53.85 -36.61 12.86
C VAL A 729 -54.39 -37.65 13.85
N THR A 730 -54.74 -37.24 15.06
CA THR A 730 -55.39 -38.10 16.05
C THR A 730 -56.89 -37.84 16.04
N LEU A 731 -57.68 -38.91 15.88
CA LEU A 731 -59.15 -38.89 15.85
C LEU A 731 -59.72 -39.67 17.03
N GLU A 732 -60.94 -39.36 17.44
CA GLU A 732 -61.71 -40.18 18.38
C GLU A 732 -62.63 -41.13 17.61
N ALA A 733 -62.65 -42.42 17.96
CA ALA A 733 -63.54 -43.40 17.35
C ALA A 733 -64.45 -44.06 18.39
N LYS A 734 -65.74 -44.21 18.07
CA LYS A 734 -66.76 -44.80 18.95
C LYS A 734 -67.59 -45.88 18.26
N PRO A 735 -68.00 -46.93 18.99
CA PRO A 735 -68.92 -47.94 18.49
C PRO A 735 -70.33 -47.34 18.27
N ALA A 736 -71.05 -47.88 17.29
CA ALA A 736 -72.42 -47.49 16.98
C ALA A 736 -73.44 -48.14 17.94
N ASN A 737 -74.65 -47.59 18.03
CA ASN A 737 -75.71 -48.12 18.92
C ASN A 737 -76.70 -49.04 18.18
N LEU A 738 -77.01 -50.21 18.75
CA LEU A 738 -78.06 -51.11 18.23
C LEU A 738 -79.43 -50.76 18.80
N THR A 739 -80.47 -50.99 18.00
CA THR A 739 -81.87 -50.99 18.42
C THR A 739 -82.45 -52.39 18.18
N VAL A 740 -82.90 -53.04 19.25
CA VAL A 740 -83.41 -54.43 19.22
C VAL A 740 -84.92 -54.42 19.48
N SER A 741 -85.69 -55.06 18.60
CA SER A 741 -87.14 -55.29 18.76
C SER A 741 -87.41 -56.79 18.82
N VAL A 742 -88.27 -57.23 19.73
CA VAL A 742 -88.56 -58.65 19.97
C VAL A 742 -90.07 -58.86 19.91
N GLY A 743 -90.51 -59.88 19.18
CA GLY A 743 -91.90 -60.31 19.08
C GLY A 743 -92.02 -61.83 19.20
N ILE A 744 -93.22 -62.33 19.47
CA ILE A 744 -93.52 -63.77 19.55
C ILE A 744 -94.67 -64.06 18.59
N HIS A 745 -94.58 -65.17 17.86
CA HIS A 745 -95.62 -65.60 16.93
C HIS A 745 -96.87 -66.10 17.68
N ASP A 746 -96.68 -67.12 18.52
CA ASP A 746 -97.77 -67.82 19.21
C ASP A 746 -97.74 -67.52 20.71
N THR A 747 -98.83 -66.96 21.23
CA THR A 747 -98.95 -66.57 22.65
C THR A 747 -99.44 -67.70 23.55
N ALA A 748 -99.94 -68.80 22.97
CA ALA A 748 -100.32 -70.02 23.66
C ALA A 748 -99.79 -71.23 22.88
N VAL A 749 -98.87 -71.99 23.47
CA VAL A 749 -98.13 -73.09 22.83
C VAL A 749 -98.33 -74.36 23.63
N LYS A 750 -98.71 -75.46 22.98
CA LYS A 750 -98.96 -76.72 23.70
C LYS A 750 -97.64 -77.43 24.05
N PRO A 751 -97.61 -78.26 25.12
CA PRO A 751 -96.47 -79.15 25.36
C PRO A 751 -96.22 -80.06 24.15
N GLY A 752 -95.00 -80.04 23.60
CA GLY A 752 -94.61 -80.76 22.38
C GLY A 752 -94.47 -79.89 21.13
N GLU A 753 -94.84 -78.60 21.16
CA GLU A 753 -94.70 -77.63 20.06
C GLU A 753 -93.54 -76.64 20.28
N HIS A 754 -93.24 -75.78 19.29
CA HIS A 754 -92.23 -74.72 19.38
C HIS A 754 -92.87 -73.33 19.50
N ALA A 755 -92.38 -72.49 20.41
CA ALA A 755 -92.65 -71.06 20.42
C ALA A 755 -91.64 -70.34 19.54
N ILE A 756 -92.09 -69.56 18.55
CA ILE A 756 -91.19 -68.83 17.65
C ILE A 756 -91.02 -67.39 18.13
N ILE A 757 -89.79 -66.99 18.42
CA ILE A 757 -89.42 -65.61 18.77
C ILE A 757 -88.79 -64.94 17.57
N HIS A 758 -89.28 -63.75 17.24
CA HIS A 758 -88.79 -62.92 16.16
C HIS A 758 -87.93 -61.79 16.76
N VAL A 759 -86.65 -61.74 16.40
CA VAL A 759 -85.74 -60.66 16.82
C VAL A 759 -85.35 -59.83 15.60
N TYR A 760 -85.58 -58.53 15.69
CA TYR A 760 -85.20 -57.56 14.67
C TYR A 760 -84.17 -56.57 15.24
N VAL A 761 -83.00 -56.52 14.62
CA VAL A 761 -81.88 -55.67 15.02
C VAL A 761 -81.62 -54.64 13.92
N LYS A 762 -81.62 -53.36 14.31
CA LYS A 762 -81.35 -52.23 13.41
C LYS A 762 -80.41 -51.20 14.04
N HIS A 763 -79.70 -50.44 13.23
CA HIS A 763 -78.97 -49.23 13.62
C HIS A 763 -79.56 -48.05 12.85
N GLY A 764 -80.09 -47.06 13.58
CA GLY A 764 -80.99 -46.07 13.00
C GLY A 764 -82.18 -46.74 12.28
N ASN A 765 -82.25 -46.59 10.96
CA ASN A 765 -83.25 -47.22 10.10
C ASN A 765 -82.71 -48.41 9.27
N LYS A 766 -81.43 -48.76 9.39
CA LYS A 766 -80.81 -49.83 8.61
C LYS A 766 -80.82 -51.15 9.38
N PRO A 767 -81.18 -52.28 8.76
CA PRO A 767 -81.07 -53.60 9.38
C PRO A 767 -79.60 -53.97 9.63
N VAL A 768 -79.29 -54.52 10.80
CA VAL A 768 -77.92 -54.95 11.14
C VAL A 768 -77.78 -56.44 10.88
N VAL A 769 -76.94 -56.79 9.91
CA VAL A 769 -76.73 -58.17 9.44
C VAL A 769 -75.67 -58.87 10.28
N ASN A 770 -75.85 -60.17 10.53
CA ASN A 770 -74.95 -61.02 11.31
C ASN A 770 -74.67 -60.45 12.72
N ALA A 771 -75.67 -59.83 13.35
CA ALA A 771 -75.64 -59.55 14.78
C ALA A 771 -75.93 -60.86 15.51
N THR A 772 -75.11 -61.20 16.49
CA THR A 772 -75.31 -62.38 17.33
C THR A 772 -76.49 -62.12 18.25
N VAL A 773 -77.47 -63.01 18.26
CA VAL A 773 -78.67 -62.92 19.09
C VAL A 773 -78.74 -64.15 19.98
N ASP A 774 -78.61 -63.93 21.29
CA ASP A 774 -78.72 -64.93 22.34
C ASP A 774 -80.09 -64.82 23.01
N VAL A 775 -80.87 -65.90 22.99
CA VAL A 775 -82.21 -65.95 23.58
C VAL A 775 -82.26 -66.95 24.73
N THR A 776 -82.79 -66.52 25.87
CA THR A 776 -82.97 -67.34 27.09
C THR A 776 -84.40 -67.22 27.61
N THR A 777 -84.88 -68.23 28.36
CA THR A 777 -86.24 -68.23 28.91
C THR A 777 -86.30 -68.56 30.40
N SER A 778 -87.40 -68.20 31.06
CA SER A 778 -87.64 -68.48 32.49
C SER A 778 -87.99 -69.94 32.81
N LEU A 779 -88.19 -70.80 31.80
CA LEU A 779 -88.24 -72.26 31.98
C LEU A 779 -86.82 -72.75 32.28
N GLY A 780 -86.47 -72.82 33.57
CA GLY A 780 -85.12 -72.99 34.09
C GLY A 780 -84.35 -74.29 33.78
N SER A 781 -84.47 -74.87 32.58
CA SER A 781 -83.62 -75.95 32.08
C SER A 781 -83.75 -76.13 30.55
N LEU A 782 -83.54 -75.06 29.77
CA LEU A 782 -83.33 -75.12 28.32
C LEU A 782 -82.04 -74.35 27.97
N THR A 783 -81.17 -74.94 27.14
CA THR A 783 -79.94 -74.28 26.68
C THR A 783 -80.28 -72.97 25.94
N PRO A 784 -79.55 -71.87 26.19
CA PRO A 784 -79.69 -70.63 25.41
C PRO A 784 -79.59 -70.92 23.92
N VAL A 785 -80.48 -70.35 23.11
CA VAL A 785 -80.42 -70.49 21.65
C VAL A 785 -79.69 -69.27 21.09
N ARG A 786 -78.53 -69.50 20.48
CA ARG A 786 -77.74 -68.49 19.77
C ARG A 786 -78.05 -68.57 18.28
N THR A 787 -78.42 -67.44 17.68
CA THR A 787 -78.58 -67.30 16.23
C THR A 787 -77.92 -66.00 15.75
N TYR A 788 -77.99 -65.74 14.45
CA TYR A 788 -77.50 -64.51 13.82
C TYR A 788 -78.62 -63.87 12.99
N THR A 789 -78.67 -62.54 12.98
CA THR A 789 -79.60 -61.83 12.07
C THR A 789 -79.22 -62.05 10.61
N GLY A 790 -80.22 -62.31 9.76
CA GLY A 790 -80.05 -62.39 8.31
C GLY A 790 -79.89 -61.01 7.66
N ASN A 791 -79.85 -60.97 6.33
CA ASN A 791 -79.69 -59.74 5.55
C ASN A 791 -80.77 -58.67 5.79
N SER A 792 -81.95 -59.10 6.25
CA SER A 792 -83.04 -58.22 6.64
C SER A 792 -82.92 -57.71 8.07
N GLY A 793 -81.83 -57.99 8.81
CA GLY A 793 -81.65 -57.63 10.22
C GLY A 793 -82.48 -58.47 11.19
N TYR A 794 -83.12 -59.51 10.66
CA TYR A 794 -84.14 -60.29 11.33
C TYR A 794 -83.65 -61.73 11.52
N CYS A 795 -84.04 -62.35 12.63
CA CYS A 795 -83.91 -63.78 12.84
C CYS A 795 -85.10 -64.33 13.62
N GLU A 796 -85.39 -65.61 13.38
CA GLU A 796 -86.37 -66.38 14.14
C GLU A 796 -85.65 -67.37 15.03
N VAL A 797 -86.15 -67.52 16.25
CA VAL A 797 -85.59 -68.38 17.28
C VAL A 797 -86.71 -69.31 17.76
N PRO A 798 -86.77 -70.56 17.28
CA PRO A 798 -87.75 -71.53 17.76
C PRO A 798 -87.31 -72.09 19.11
N ILE A 799 -88.17 -71.99 20.11
CA ILE A 799 -87.99 -72.54 21.46
C ILE A 799 -88.91 -73.74 21.62
N TYR A 800 -88.33 -74.92 21.74
CA TYR A 800 -89.10 -76.15 21.95
C TYR A 800 -89.68 -76.23 23.36
N ILE A 801 -90.97 -76.58 23.49
CA ILE A 801 -91.64 -76.80 24.78
C ILE A 801 -91.71 -78.30 25.04
N PRO A 802 -90.96 -78.85 26.02
CA PRO A 802 -90.92 -80.28 26.26
C PRO A 802 -92.30 -80.89 26.58
N PRO A 803 -92.62 -82.10 26.09
CA PRO A 803 -93.85 -82.81 26.47
C PRO A 803 -93.93 -82.99 27.99
N GLY A 804 -95.10 -82.74 28.59
CA GLY A 804 -95.31 -82.80 30.05
C GLY A 804 -95.04 -81.49 30.80
N THR A 805 -94.68 -80.40 30.10
CA THR A 805 -94.58 -79.06 30.68
C THR A 805 -95.95 -78.63 31.24
N LYS A 806 -96.01 -78.30 32.53
CA LYS A 806 -97.25 -77.83 33.18
C LYS A 806 -97.64 -76.45 32.63
N PRO A 807 -98.94 -76.08 32.63
CA PRO A 807 -99.36 -74.75 32.23
C PRO A 807 -98.66 -73.64 33.03
N SER A 808 -97.90 -72.77 32.35
CA SER A 808 -97.17 -71.63 32.96
C SER A 808 -96.89 -70.50 31.96
N ASP A 809 -96.66 -69.28 32.47
CA ASP A 809 -96.10 -68.15 31.71
C ASP A 809 -94.57 -68.30 31.56
N VAL A 810 -94.05 -68.15 30.34
CA VAL A 810 -92.62 -68.25 30.03
C VAL A 810 -92.11 -66.90 29.54
N TYR A 811 -91.19 -66.28 30.27
CA TYR A 811 -90.58 -64.99 29.92
C TYR A 811 -89.30 -65.18 29.10
N VAL A 812 -89.08 -64.30 28.12
CA VAL A 812 -87.98 -64.35 27.15
C VAL A 812 -87.01 -63.19 27.40
N THR A 813 -85.71 -63.47 27.45
CA THR A 813 -84.64 -62.48 27.50
C THR A 813 -83.77 -62.59 26.24
N VAL A 814 -83.50 -61.46 25.58
CA VAL A 814 -82.72 -61.40 24.34
C VAL A 814 -81.47 -60.51 24.53
N LYS A 815 -80.30 -61.04 24.23
CA LYS A 815 -79.03 -60.29 24.20
C LYS A 815 -78.47 -60.26 22.79
N VAL A 816 -78.07 -59.07 22.32
CA VAL A 816 -77.56 -58.86 20.96
C VAL A 816 -76.16 -58.24 21.01
N THR A 817 -75.23 -58.83 20.27
CA THR A 817 -73.84 -58.34 20.14
C THR A 817 -73.39 -58.31 18.68
N LYS A 818 -72.63 -57.28 18.30
CA LYS A 818 -72.01 -57.13 16.97
C LYS A 818 -70.71 -56.32 17.12
N TYR A 819 -69.61 -56.77 16.52
CA TYR A 819 -68.36 -56.01 16.50
C TYR A 819 -68.59 -54.65 15.84
N GLY A 820 -68.05 -53.57 16.42
CA GLY A 820 -68.33 -52.21 15.97
C GLY A 820 -69.52 -51.55 16.68
N TYR A 821 -70.27 -52.29 17.49
CA TYR A 821 -71.51 -51.82 18.10
C TYR A 821 -71.59 -52.08 19.61
N ASN A 822 -72.26 -51.18 20.32
CA ASN A 822 -72.62 -51.38 21.72
C ASN A 822 -73.60 -52.53 21.87
N SER A 823 -73.28 -53.48 22.76
CA SER A 823 -74.13 -54.64 23.04
C SER A 823 -75.45 -54.21 23.69
N VAL A 824 -76.56 -54.85 23.30
CA VAL A 824 -77.90 -54.55 23.83
C VAL A 824 -78.51 -55.79 24.44
N GLU A 825 -78.96 -55.70 25.69
CA GLU A 825 -79.63 -56.77 26.42
C GLU A 825 -81.04 -56.33 26.84
N LYS A 826 -82.05 -57.13 26.51
CA LYS A 826 -83.46 -56.88 26.80
C LYS A 826 -84.04 -58.04 27.61
N PRO A 827 -84.04 -57.95 28.95
CA PRO A 827 -84.59 -58.97 29.82
C PRO A 827 -86.13 -58.98 29.84
N ASN A 828 -86.72 -60.16 29.93
CA ASN A 828 -88.18 -60.39 30.01
C ASN A 828 -89.01 -59.61 28.97
N CYS A 829 -88.47 -59.45 27.76
CA CYS A 829 -89.02 -58.57 26.75
C CYS A 829 -90.27 -59.12 26.04
N ALA A 830 -90.57 -60.41 26.21
CA ALA A 830 -91.78 -61.04 25.69
C ALA A 830 -92.14 -62.28 26.54
N PHE A 831 -93.39 -62.78 26.44
CA PHE A 831 -93.81 -64.00 27.12
C PHE A 831 -94.87 -64.79 26.32
N PHE A 832 -95.00 -66.09 26.60
CA PHE A 832 -96.05 -66.97 26.05
C PHE A 832 -96.51 -68.00 27.09
N GLN A 833 -97.70 -68.59 26.90
CA GLN A 833 -98.36 -69.54 27.82
C GLN A 833 -98.35 -70.98 27.33
N VAL A 834 -98.32 -71.95 28.25
CA VAL A 834 -98.45 -73.39 27.98
C VAL A 834 -99.85 -73.93 28.39
N VAL A 835 -100.57 -74.78 27.61
CA VAL A 835 -102.01 -75.19 27.82
C VAL A 835 -102.32 -76.74 27.73
N SER A 836 -103.48 -77.28 28.23
CA SER A 836 -103.80 -78.75 28.45
C SER A 836 -104.90 -79.45 27.56
N GLU A 837 -104.94 -80.81 27.44
CA GLU A 837 -105.85 -81.70 26.60
C GLU A 837 -107.15 -82.25 27.29
N ALA A 838 -108.24 -82.62 26.56
CA ALA A 838 -109.61 -82.92 27.08
C ALA A 838 -110.24 -84.33 26.77
N ALA A 839 -111.16 -84.84 27.63
CA ALA A 839 -111.88 -86.15 27.55
C ALA A 839 -113.45 -86.07 27.72
N PHE A 840 -114.20 -87.10 27.25
CA PHE A 840 -115.65 -87.19 26.89
C PHE A 840 -116.66 -87.59 28.06
N PRO A 841 -118.02 -87.36 27.99
CA PRO A 841 -118.90 -86.94 29.13
C PRO A 841 -120.07 -87.87 29.57
N TRP A 842 -120.38 -88.00 30.89
CA TRP A 842 -121.36 -89.00 31.40
C TRP A 842 -122.52 -88.51 32.32
N PHE A 843 -122.70 -87.23 32.70
CA PHE A 843 -123.76 -86.87 33.70
C PHE A 843 -124.63 -85.65 33.40
N THR A 844 -125.18 -85.59 32.19
CA THR A 844 -126.40 -84.84 31.84
C THR A 844 -127.70 -85.53 32.32
N LEU A 845 -127.70 -86.25 33.45
CA LEU A 845 -128.88 -86.95 33.99
C LEU A 845 -129.32 -86.54 35.41
N LEU A 846 -128.61 -85.66 36.14
CA LEU A 846 -129.02 -85.33 37.53
C LEU A 846 -129.45 -83.88 37.80
N LEU A 847 -129.28 -82.97 36.83
CA LEU A 847 -129.68 -81.55 36.97
C LEU A 847 -131.16 -81.26 36.65
N VAL A 848 -131.95 -82.27 36.28
CA VAL A 848 -133.41 -82.16 36.07
C VAL A 848 -134.22 -82.71 37.26
N LEU A 849 -133.64 -83.54 38.13
CA LEU A 849 -134.38 -84.24 39.19
C LEU A 849 -134.56 -83.44 40.50
N ILE A 850 -133.74 -82.42 40.76
CA ILE A 850 -133.77 -81.69 42.05
C ILE A 850 -134.76 -80.51 42.07
N PRO A 851 -135.05 -79.78 40.97
CA PRO A 851 -136.14 -78.79 40.99
C PRO A 851 -137.54 -79.42 41.03
N VAL A 852 -137.73 -80.61 40.45
CA VAL A 852 -139.05 -81.29 40.42
C VAL A 852 -139.43 -81.89 41.78
N ALA A 853 -138.46 -82.31 42.60
CA ALA A 853 -138.72 -82.77 43.97
C ALA A 853 -139.19 -81.62 44.90
N LEU A 854 -138.77 -80.37 44.64
CA LEU A 854 -139.29 -79.20 45.36
C LEU A 854 -140.75 -78.86 44.97
N LEU A 855 -141.17 -79.20 43.73
CA LEU A 855 -142.57 -79.09 43.30
C LEU A 855 -143.47 -80.13 44.00
N VAL A 856 -142.95 -81.35 44.25
CA VAL A 856 -143.70 -82.43 44.92
C VAL A 856 -143.99 -82.09 46.40
N VAL A 857 -143.05 -81.43 47.10
CA VAL A 857 -143.26 -81.01 48.49
C VAL A 857 -144.31 -79.90 48.61
N PHE A 858 -144.39 -78.99 47.64
CA PHE A 858 -145.42 -77.96 47.59
C PHE A 858 -146.83 -78.56 47.37
N VAL A 859 -146.97 -79.53 46.47
CA VAL A 859 -148.25 -80.22 46.20
C VAL A 859 -148.71 -81.08 47.38
N VAL A 860 -147.79 -81.73 48.10
CA VAL A 860 -148.13 -82.53 49.29
C VAL A 860 -148.65 -81.64 50.44
N LEU A 861 -148.11 -80.44 50.61
CA LEU A 861 -148.57 -79.50 51.65
C LEU A 861 -149.96 -78.91 51.32
N VAL A 862 -150.33 -78.76 50.04
CA VAL A 862 -151.70 -78.38 49.64
C VAL A 862 -152.68 -79.54 49.83
N LYS A 863 -152.31 -80.78 49.49
CA LYS A 863 -153.25 -81.93 49.48
C LYS A 863 -153.47 -82.58 50.85
N LEU A 864 -152.61 -82.34 51.83
CA LEU A 864 -152.86 -82.70 53.25
C LEU A 864 -153.74 -81.66 53.99
N GLY A 865 -154.22 -80.61 53.31
CA GLY A 865 -155.30 -79.74 53.80
C GLY A 865 -154.94 -78.78 54.95
N VAL A 866 -153.65 -78.51 55.20
CA VAL A 866 -153.15 -77.74 56.34
C VAL A 866 -153.17 -76.22 56.11
N ILE A 867 -153.14 -75.75 54.85
CA ILE A 867 -153.19 -74.32 54.51
C ILE A 867 -154.06 -74.11 53.27
N THR A 868 -155.10 -73.31 53.45
CA THR A 868 -156.17 -72.95 52.51
C THR A 868 -156.22 -71.43 52.43
N VAL A 869 -155.69 -70.80 51.37
CA VAL A 869 -155.76 -69.35 51.18
C VAL A 869 -155.83 -68.98 49.69
N SER A 870 -156.59 -67.92 49.46
CA SER A 870 -157.40 -67.47 48.33
C SER A 870 -156.70 -67.05 47.03
N PHE A 871 -157.43 -67.29 45.95
CA PHE A 871 -157.26 -66.86 44.56
C PHE A 871 -157.71 -65.41 44.35
N GLY A 872 -157.06 -64.72 43.40
CA GLY A 872 -157.62 -63.60 42.64
C GLY A 872 -157.72 -64.05 41.19
N GLU A 873 -158.96 -64.15 40.70
CA GLU A 873 -159.38 -64.69 39.41
C GLU A 873 -159.04 -63.75 38.25
N GLU A 874 -158.44 -64.28 37.19
CA GLU A 874 -158.88 -64.01 35.82
C GLU A 874 -158.55 -65.23 34.94
N GLU A 875 -159.63 -65.91 34.55
CA GLU A 875 -159.92 -66.73 33.36
C GLU A 875 -158.74 -67.12 32.46
N GLY A 876 -158.57 -68.36 32.03
CA GLY A 876 -159.50 -69.46 31.86
C GLY A 876 -158.85 -70.51 30.97
N GLU A 877 -159.38 -71.71 31.08
CA GLU A 877 -159.23 -72.84 30.16
C GLU A 877 -157.82 -73.35 29.82
N LYS A 878 -157.62 -74.56 30.34
CA LYS A 878 -157.00 -75.70 29.68
C LYS A 878 -155.53 -75.59 29.28
#